data_AF-A0A090AJR2-F1
#
_entry.id   AF-A0A090AJR2-F1
#
_cell.length_a   1.000
_cell.length_b   1.000
_cell.length_c   1.000
_cell.angle_alpha   90.00
_cell.angle_beta   90.00
_cell.angle_gamma   90.00
#
_symmetry.space_group_name_H-M   'P 1'
#
loop_
_entity.id
_entity.type
_entity.pdbx_description
1 polymer ?
#
loop_
_entity_poly.entity_id
_entity_poly.type
_entity_poly.pdbx_seq_one_letter_code
_entity_poly.pdbx_strand_id
1 'polypeptide(L)'
;MAKLCAEVTATYKNSAMRTVLQDFLASLDKWGKIALERYIRINYDEKRVLIWPSQRRGIERLVQGNSFALCTPTGSGKTTVAKLAIIQSLFNQANPNFDEKIAPLAIYLVSSRALAVEVEIKFNRVFRRIHKPNVQVTGLYGGTDWGPTDAWLTTEEPTVLICTYEKAEALIRFLGVPFLYRVSLIIVDEAHSVQFNGQSDQLQQSESRSLRLESLINRLLTHLERKSRVIALSAVAAGAEDTIAQWITGHPEVQVTQIHYRSTRQLVGRLECLPHREFQIYYDLLDNASLQFEDSDHKGSPFVPKPFPACPPAPNLEEDGIEKQLRPYLFWAAMHLAAPDDQGQQRAVLISVTQGIWGYAKDLLQLIEETWNNIEEPTLFKELSNKENIEKPTFFKEPTDKNKLNLWRKCLQACKDYYSERSREYRLLQKGIVVHHGKMPGLMARLLIEVIQERIVHLVLATSTLSEGVNLPFETVLIPTLRRGQKNISVQEFNNLIGRTGRPGFGTEGRGLVLLHPQSSEWNINNSRDLYFKFIKELKERKAITDDTNAKSPLAELLILIKEKWQELTKSTDENEFMMWLETTAPLTLEEQEISPAVESLDTLDSILLSNLVEIEQISNSILTSDELEDALRRVWQKSYAYYATQQEIKWENIFIRRGKSLNTNIYPNFTERKRLYHTNLPPRAGKQLLNKYQDIVNLLKQGEEYALYDDDKKFEYISTVVNSIKELPKFNFSKEEIGKSSWKQILRWWLNPSKSKWPSETKVSDWHQYISQNLIYRFNWGLGSVIALAMDDAHKDIIIPLSFSLDDWPQTGLPWIVFWLKELITWGTLEPVAAYLLAKGIKFTRADAQTAAQEYYKQVQAQPPNEQLDARTIRNWTIDFYKDKKIANDFKKLSKDIKVELLRDFSKTTKQFFRVIPIEKDNKVCWLDPGGFPLAICDKTNGWDSNYLNIFDFKLDPIKKLVLTESYI
;
A
#
# COMPACT_ATOMS: atom_id res chain seq x y z
N MET A 1 -14.44 -35.04 -28.31
CA MET A 1 -13.53 -33.90 -28.59
C MET A 1 -14.27 -32.67 -29.12
N ALA A 2 -14.97 -32.74 -30.27
CA ALA A 2 -15.65 -31.58 -30.87
C ALA A 2 -16.62 -30.85 -29.90
N LYS A 3 -17.44 -31.58 -29.12
CA LYS A 3 -18.31 -30.99 -28.09
C LYS A 3 -17.53 -30.25 -26.99
N LEU A 4 -16.42 -30.84 -26.52
CA LEU A 4 -15.53 -30.20 -25.55
C LEU A 4 -14.90 -28.94 -26.14
N CYS A 5 -14.40 -29.00 -27.38
CA CYS A 5 -13.86 -27.83 -28.07
C CYS A 5 -14.92 -26.74 -28.27
N ALA A 6 -16.16 -27.10 -28.62
CA ALA A 6 -17.27 -26.17 -28.76
C ALA A 6 -17.60 -25.50 -27.42
N GLU A 7 -17.70 -26.27 -26.33
CA GLU A 7 -17.96 -25.75 -24.98
C GLU A 7 -16.82 -24.87 -24.47
N VAL A 8 -15.57 -25.28 -24.65
CA VAL A 8 -14.39 -24.47 -24.28
C VAL A 8 -14.38 -23.17 -25.07
N THR A 9 -14.68 -23.21 -26.36
CA THR A 9 -14.72 -22.01 -27.22
C THR A 9 -15.87 -21.09 -26.82
N ALA A 10 -17.06 -21.63 -26.55
CA ALA A 10 -18.21 -20.87 -26.07
C ALA A 10 -17.93 -20.22 -24.71
N THR A 11 -17.36 -20.99 -23.77
CA THR A 11 -16.96 -20.51 -22.44
C THR A 11 -15.91 -19.42 -22.55
N TYR A 12 -14.89 -19.61 -23.39
CA TYR A 12 -13.86 -18.61 -23.66
C TYR A 12 -14.48 -17.32 -24.21
N LYS A 13 -15.34 -17.41 -25.23
CA LYS A 13 -15.99 -16.25 -25.85
C LYS A 13 -16.85 -15.48 -24.85
N ASN A 14 -17.63 -16.19 -24.02
CA ASN A 14 -18.52 -15.58 -23.03
C ASN A 14 -17.76 -14.98 -21.84
N SER A 15 -16.59 -15.55 -21.50
CA SER A 15 -15.76 -15.09 -20.38
C SER A 15 -14.67 -14.10 -20.81
N ALA A 16 -14.50 -13.89 -22.12
CA ALA A 16 -13.50 -12.97 -22.64
C ALA A 16 -13.80 -11.54 -22.18
N MET A 17 -12.77 -10.86 -21.68
CA MET A 17 -12.83 -9.48 -21.21
C MET A 17 -13.43 -8.54 -22.26
N ARG A 18 -13.11 -8.74 -23.54
CA ARG A 18 -13.66 -7.96 -24.64
C ARG A 18 -15.19 -8.09 -24.78
N THR A 19 -15.73 -9.28 -24.54
CA THR A 19 -17.16 -9.56 -24.63
C THR A 19 -17.89 -8.94 -23.43
N VAL A 20 -17.38 -9.18 -22.22
CA VAL A 20 -18.02 -8.71 -20.98
C VAL A 20 -18.02 -7.18 -20.88
N LEU A 21 -17.00 -6.50 -21.44
CA LEU A 21 -16.89 -5.04 -21.39
C LEU A 21 -17.63 -4.32 -22.54
N GLN A 22 -18.43 -5.02 -23.35
CA GLN A 22 -19.18 -4.36 -24.43
C GLN A 22 -20.18 -3.33 -23.91
N ASP A 23 -20.97 -3.69 -22.90
CA ASP A 23 -21.95 -2.77 -22.30
C ASP A 23 -21.25 -1.61 -21.57
N PHE A 24 -20.06 -1.88 -21.03
CA PHE A 24 -19.22 -0.88 -20.37
C PHE A 24 -18.71 0.20 -21.36
N LEU A 25 -18.41 -0.16 -22.62
CA LEU A 25 -17.97 0.79 -23.66
C LEU A 25 -19.00 1.89 -23.95
N ALA A 26 -20.29 1.61 -23.77
CA ALA A 26 -21.34 2.59 -24.02
C ALA A 26 -21.28 3.78 -23.05
N SER A 27 -20.77 3.57 -21.83
CA SER A 27 -20.63 4.63 -20.81
C SER A 27 -19.43 5.57 -21.02
N LEU A 28 -18.49 5.21 -21.91
CA LEU A 28 -17.22 5.92 -22.04
C LEU A 28 -17.19 6.89 -23.21
N ASP A 29 -16.52 8.03 -23.02
CA ASP A 29 -16.23 8.98 -24.09
C ASP A 29 -15.22 8.41 -25.10
N LYS A 30 -14.88 9.20 -26.12
CA LYS A 30 -13.90 8.78 -27.14
C LYS A 30 -12.56 8.37 -26.51
N TRP A 31 -12.10 9.08 -25.48
CA TRP A 31 -10.81 8.85 -24.83
C TRP A 31 -10.85 7.68 -23.86
N GLY A 32 -11.96 7.50 -23.15
CA GLY A 32 -12.24 6.34 -22.31
C GLY A 32 -12.28 5.05 -23.11
N LYS A 33 -12.87 5.06 -24.31
CA LYS A 33 -12.83 3.90 -25.23
C LYS A 33 -11.40 3.52 -25.61
N ILE A 34 -10.53 4.51 -25.86
CA ILE A 34 -9.10 4.29 -26.13
C ILE A 34 -8.39 3.73 -24.89
N ALA A 35 -8.63 4.32 -23.72
CA ALA A 35 -8.07 3.88 -22.44
C ALA A 35 -8.46 2.42 -22.12
N LEU A 36 -9.73 2.05 -22.34
CA LEU A 36 -10.23 0.71 -22.13
C LEU A 36 -9.63 -0.31 -23.11
N GLU A 37 -9.58 0.02 -24.40
CA GLU A 37 -8.97 -0.87 -25.41
C GLU A 37 -7.50 -1.15 -25.05
N ARG A 38 -6.77 -0.12 -24.60
CA ARG A 38 -5.40 -0.30 -24.11
C ARG A 38 -5.34 -1.18 -22.87
N TYR A 39 -6.24 -0.98 -21.91
CA TYR A 39 -6.34 -1.85 -20.73
C TYR A 39 -6.56 -3.32 -21.14
N ILE A 40 -7.47 -3.60 -22.08
CA ILE A 40 -7.73 -4.95 -22.59
C ILE A 40 -6.47 -5.55 -23.22
N ARG A 41 -5.72 -4.78 -24.01
CA ARG A 41 -4.47 -5.23 -24.65
C ARG A 41 -3.36 -5.55 -23.66
N ILE A 42 -3.13 -4.69 -22.67
CA ILE A 42 -2.16 -4.96 -21.59
C ILE A 42 -2.50 -6.28 -20.90
N ASN A 43 -3.78 -6.52 -20.60
CA ASN A 43 -4.22 -7.78 -20.00
C ASN A 43 -4.04 -8.95 -20.98
N TYR A 44 -4.20 -8.76 -22.28
CA TYR A 44 -3.91 -9.80 -23.27
C TYR A 44 -2.45 -10.22 -23.26
N ASP A 45 -1.52 -9.26 -23.28
CA ASP A 45 -0.07 -9.52 -23.24
C ASP A 45 0.35 -10.19 -21.93
N GLU A 46 -0.30 -9.83 -20.81
CA GLU A 46 -0.13 -10.47 -19.50
C GLU A 46 -0.85 -11.83 -19.38
N LYS A 47 -1.50 -12.33 -20.44
CA LYS A 47 -2.27 -13.59 -20.46
C LYS A 47 -3.45 -13.60 -19.48
N ARG A 48 -4.08 -12.44 -19.26
CA ARG A 48 -5.21 -12.16 -18.36
C ARG A 48 -6.48 -11.76 -19.12
N VAL A 49 -6.82 -12.52 -20.15
CA VAL A 49 -7.93 -12.19 -21.08
C VAL A 49 -9.32 -12.61 -20.59
N LEU A 50 -9.39 -13.46 -19.57
CA LEU A 50 -10.64 -14.00 -19.05
C LEU A 50 -11.07 -13.24 -17.80
N ILE A 51 -12.37 -12.98 -17.72
CA ILE A 51 -13.03 -12.39 -16.56
C ILE A 51 -13.54 -13.50 -15.65
N TRP A 52 -13.17 -13.42 -14.37
CA TRP A 52 -13.66 -14.32 -13.34
C TRP A 52 -15.10 -13.97 -12.92
N PRO A 53 -15.86 -14.93 -12.36
CA PRO A 53 -17.20 -14.69 -11.85
C PRO A 53 -17.28 -13.49 -10.88
N SER A 54 -16.31 -13.36 -9.98
CA SER A 54 -16.17 -12.23 -9.05
C SER A 54 -16.01 -10.88 -9.76
N GLN A 55 -15.17 -10.84 -10.81
CA GLN A 55 -14.95 -9.65 -11.62
C GLN A 55 -16.19 -9.31 -12.45
N ARG A 56 -16.86 -10.31 -13.03
CA ARG A 56 -18.08 -10.13 -13.83
C ARG A 56 -19.18 -9.45 -13.01
N ARG A 57 -19.42 -9.94 -11.78
CA ARG A 57 -20.42 -9.33 -10.90
C ARG A 57 -20.04 -7.91 -10.48
N GLY A 58 -18.75 -7.65 -10.25
CA GLY A 58 -18.26 -6.28 -10.06
C GLY A 58 -18.55 -5.39 -11.26
N ILE A 59 -18.30 -5.88 -12.49
CA ILE A 59 -18.57 -5.15 -13.74
C ILE A 59 -20.07 -4.88 -13.92
N GLU A 60 -20.94 -5.86 -13.64
CA GLU A 60 -22.40 -5.69 -13.68
C GLU A 60 -22.85 -4.54 -12.77
N ARG A 61 -22.29 -4.45 -11.55
CA ARG A 61 -22.53 -3.31 -10.65
C ARG A 61 -21.93 -2.00 -11.18
N LEU A 62 -20.77 -2.05 -11.86
CA LEU A 62 -20.20 -0.87 -12.51
C LEU A 62 -21.13 -0.28 -13.57
N VAL A 63 -21.75 -1.12 -14.40
CA VAL A 63 -22.70 -0.68 -15.44
C VAL A 63 -23.94 -0.02 -14.84
N GLN A 64 -24.42 -0.47 -13.68
CA GLN A 64 -25.56 0.13 -12.98
C GLN A 64 -25.29 1.55 -12.43
N GLY A 65 -24.03 2.00 -12.37
CA GLY A 65 -23.67 3.37 -11.98
C GLY A 65 -23.70 3.70 -10.48
N ASN A 66 -24.40 2.92 -9.64
CA ASN A 66 -24.57 3.19 -8.21
C ASN A 66 -23.34 2.83 -7.35
N SER A 67 -23.26 3.39 -6.14
CA SER A 67 -22.33 2.94 -5.09
C SER A 67 -22.61 1.49 -4.69
N PHE A 68 -21.58 0.73 -4.32
CA PHE A 68 -21.73 -0.67 -3.88
C PHE A 68 -20.53 -1.17 -3.09
N ALA A 69 -20.75 -2.23 -2.31
CA ALA A 69 -19.70 -3.04 -1.71
C ALA A 69 -19.55 -4.39 -2.43
N LEU A 70 -18.32 -4.77 -2.76
CA LEU A 70 -17.97 -6.06 -3.35
C LEU A 70 -17.13 -6.87 -2.35
N CYS A 71 -17.75 -7.90 -1.78
CA CYS A 71 -17.12 -8.79 -0.80
C CYS A 71 -16.73 -10.11 -1.48
N THR A 72 -15.43 -10.31 -1.67
CA THR A 72 -14.89 -11.47 -2.38
C THR A 72 -13.61 -11.96 -1.71
N PRO A 73 -13.30 -13.27 -1.72
CA PRO A 73 -12.05 -13.78 -1.17
C PRO A 73 -10.81 -13.06 -1.73
N THR A 74 -9.71 -13.08 -0.98
CA THR A 74 -8.42 -12.56 -1.45
C THR A 74 -7.99 -13.29 -2.74
N GLY A 75 -7.39 -12.57 -3.68
CA GLY A 75 -6.95 -13.13 -4.98
C GLY A 75 -8.02 -13.19 -6.07
N SER A 76 -9.29 -12.88 -5.78
CA SER A 76 -10.43 -12.96 -6.72
C SER A 76 -10.57 -11.78 -7.70
N GLY A 77 -9.55 -10.92 -7.83
CA GLY A 77 -9.51 -9.90 -8.90
C GLY A 77 -10.13 -8.53 -8.58
N LYS A 78 -10.34 -8.17 -7.31
CA LYS A 78 -10.84 -6.86 -6.85
C LYS A 78 -10.19 -5.65 -7.55
N THR A 79 -8.86 -5.67 -7.73
CA THR A 79 -8.11 -4.61 -8.41
C THR A 79 -8.54 -4.40 -9.88
N THR A 80 -9.07 -5.42 -10.55
CA THR A 80 -9.58 -5.29 -11.93
C THR A 80 -10.85 -4.42 -11.94
N VAL A 81 -11.77 -4.70 -11.01
CA VAL A 81 -13.00 -3.90 -10.84
C VAL A 81 -12.65 -2.46 -10.50
N ALA A 82 -11.69 -2.23 -9.61
CA ALA A 82 -11.17 -0.89 -9.31
C ALA A 82 -10.64 -0.14 -10.54
N LYS A 83 -9.77 -0.77 -11.34
CA LYS A 83 -9.20 -0.14 -12.54
C LYS A 83 -10.28 0.26 -13.55
N LEU A 84 -11.26 -0.62 -13.75
CA LEU A 84 -12.40 -0.33 -14.61
C LEU A 84 -13.25 0.81 -14.05
N ALA A 85 -13.55 0.81 -12.75
CA ALA A 85 -14.28 1.91 -12.11
C ALA A 85 -13.60 3.26 -12.30
N ILE A 86 -12.26 3.31 -12.19
CA ILE A 86 -11.48 4.53 -12.41
C ILE A 86 -11.54 4.96 -13.87
N ILE A 87 -11.38 4.03 -14.83
CA ILE A 87 -11.54 4.35 -16.26
C ILE A 87 -12.95 4.92 -16.52
N GLN A 88 -13.99 4.31 -15.95
CA GLN A 88 -15.35 4.82 -16.06
C GLN A 88 -15.47 6.23 -15.50
N SER A 89 -14.98 6.45 -14.29
CA SER A 89 -15.15 7.72 -13.58
C SER A 89 -14.40 8.88 -14.22
N LEU A 90 -13.20 8.64 -14.76
CA LEU A 90 -12.37 9.68 -15.37
C LEU A 90 -12.79 10.03 -16.81
N PHE A 91 -13.50 9.13 -17.51
CA PHE A 91 -13.84 9.27 -18.93
C PHE A 91 -15.32 9.03 -19.25
N ASN A 92 -16.21 9.30 -18.29
CA ASN A 92 -17.65 9.12 -18.46
C ASN A 92 -18.21 10.18 -19.43
N GLN A 93 -19.04 9.77 -20.41
CA GLN A 93 -19.72 10.73 -21.32
C GLN A 93 -20.73 11.61 -20.61
N ALA A 94 -21.31 11.10 -19.52
CA ALA A 94 -22.39 11.72 -18.79
C ALA A 94 -22.02 11.75 -17.30
N ASN A 95 -20.97 12.49 -16.92
CA ASN A 95 -20.83 12.88 -15.52
C ASN A 95 -21.81 14.04 -15.29
N PRO A 96 -23.03 13.80 -14.75
CA PRO A 96 -24.06 14.82 -14.65
C PRO A 96 -23.74 15.85 -13.55
N ASN A 97 -22.71 15.54 -12.74
CA ASN A 97 -22.40 16.20 -11.47
C ASN A 97 -21.23 17.19 -11.55
N PHE A 98 -20.57 17.30 -12.71
CA PHE A 98 -19.41 18.17 -12.89
C PHE A 98 -19.61 19.07 -14.11
N ASP A 99 -19.30 20.35 -13.95
CA ASP A 99 -19.20 21.32 -15.03
C ASP A 99 -18.09 20.84 -16.01
N GLU A 100 -18.28 20.95 -17.33
CA GLU A 100 -17.35 20.41 -18.36
C GLU A 100 -15.90 20.93 -18.20
N LYS A 101 -15.71 21.99 -17.42
CA LYS A 101 -14.41 22.64 -17.14
C LYS A 101 -13.60 22.00 -16.01
N ILE A 102 -14.21 21.18 -15.14
CA ILE A 102 -13.52 20.63 -13.95
C ILE A 102 -13.10 19.19 -14.21
N ALA A 103 -11.79 18.94 -14.24
CA ALA A 103 -11.29 17.59 -14.47
C ALA A 103 -11.51 16.65 -13.27
N PRO A 104 -12.03 15.43 -13.50
CA PRO A 104 -12.43 14.49 -12.45
C PRO A 104 -11.23 13.92 -11.68
N LEU A 105 -11.47 13.63 -10.41
CA LEU A 105 -10.49 13.04 -9.49
C LEU A 105 -11.06 11.75 -8.88
N ALA A 106 -10.31 10.66 -8.99
CA ALA A 106 -10.63 9.39 -8.34
C ALA A 106 -9.70 9.17 -7.13
N ILE A 107 -10.27 8.97 -5.94
CA ILE A 107 -9.54 8.64 -4.72
C ILE A 107 -9.53 7.12 -4.52
N TYR A 108 -8.35 6.53 -4.32
CA TYR A 108 -8.16 5.12 -4.00
C TYR A 108 -7.53 4.99 -2.62
N LEU A 109 -8.35 4.66 -1.62
CA LEU A 109 -7.94 4.52 -0.22
C LEU A 109 -7.38 3.13 0.05
N VAL A 110 -6.24 3.08 0.73
CA VAL A 110 -5.53 1.84 1.07
C VAL A 110 -5.13 1.76 2.53
N SER A 111 -5.16 0.55 3.07
CA SER A 111 -4.80 0.28 4.45
C SER A 111 -3.30 0.36 4.75
N SER A 112 -2.41 0.35 3.77
CA SER A 112 -0.96 0.37 4.03
C SER A 112 -0.14 1.07 2.94
N ARG A 113 1.04 1.57 3.30
CA ARG A 113 2.00 2.16 2.35
C ARG A 113 2.45 1.15 1.30
N ALA A 114 2.63 -0.10 1.69
CA ALA A 114 3.07 -1.16 0.78
C ALA A 114 1.99 -1.46 -0.28
N LEU A 115 0.71 -1.49 0.13
CA LEU A 115 -0.42 -1.58 -0.81
C LEU A 115 -0.47 -0.37 -1.75
N ALA A 116 -0.26 0.83 -1.21
CA ALA A 116 -0.26 2.07 -1.98
C ALA A 116 0.77 2.05 -3.13
N VAL A 117 2.02 1.69 -2.81
CA VAL A 117 3.13 1.53 -3.79
C VAL A 117 2.72 0.56 -4.89
N GLU A 118 2.13 -0.56 -4.50
CA GLU A 118 1.77 -1.62 -5.42
C GLU A 118 0.64 -1.21 -6.38
N VAL A 119 -0.40 -0.59 -5.85
CA VAL A 119 -1.52 -0.04 -6.62
C VAL A 119 -1.02 1.04 -7.56
N GLU A 120 -0.13 1.92 -7.09
CA GLU A 120 0.50 2.98 -7.89
C GLU A 120 1.27 2.40 -9.08
N ILE A 121 2.10 1.37 -8.87
CA ILE A 121 2.82 0.69 -9.96
C ILE A 121 1.82 0.09 -10.97
N LYS A 122 0.79 -0.61 -10.48
CA LYS A 122 -0.22 -1.26 -11.32
C LYS A 122 -1.06 -0.27 -12.12
N PHE A 123 -1.32 0.91 -11.57
CA PHE A 123 -2.14 1.94 -12.23
C PHE A 123 -1.29 2.75 -13.19
N ASN A 124 -0.04 3.09 -12.83
CA ASN A 124 0.90 3.72 -13.75
C ASN A 124 1.10 2.92 -15.03
N ARG A 125 1.15 1.58 -14.96
CA ARG A 125 1.22 0.73 -16.18
C ARG A 125 0.04 0.98 -17.15
N VAL A 126 -1.15 1.22 -16.61
CA VAL A 126 -2.39 1.44 -17.38
C VAL A 126 -2.47 2.88 -17.88
N PHE A 127 -2.25 3.87 -17.01
CA PHE A 127 -2.59 5.27 -17.29
C PHE A 127 -1.42 6.13 -17.81
N ARG A 128 -0.15 5.81 -17.52
CA ARG A 128 1.05 6.67 -17.78
C ARG A 128 1.26 7.16 -19.22
N ARG A 129 0.59 6.56 -20.21
CA ARG A 129 0.74 6.95 -21.63
C ARG A 129 -0.56 7.42 -22.28
N ILE A 130 -1.61 7.71 -21.50
CA ILE A 130 -2.80 8.37 -22.01
C ILE A 130 -2.49 9.87 -21.94
N HIS A 131 -2.26 10.51 -23.09
CA HIS A 131 -1.77 11.90 -23.16
C HIS A 131 -2.89 12.93 -23.40
N LYS A 132 -4.09 12.47 -23.80
CA LYS A 132 -5.24 13.35 -24.07
C LYS A 132 -6.54 12.74 -23.52
N PRO A 133 -7.14 13.38 -22.49
CA PRO A 133 -6.42 14.17 -21.48
C PRO A 133 -5.32 13.35 -20.80
N ASN A 134 -4.26 14.00 -20.33
CA ASN A 134 -3.19 13.34 -19.59
C ASN A 134 -3.72 12.87 -18.23
N VAL A 135 -3.63 11.57 -17.94
CA VAL A 135 -4.08 11.03 -16.64
C VAL A 135 -2.90 10.99 -15.67
N GLN A 136 -3.02 11.74 -14.59
CA GLN A 136 -2.01 11.75 -13.54
C GLN A 136 -2.32 10.63 -12.53
N VAL A 137 -1.36 9.74 -12.27
CA VAL A 137 -1.48 8.72 -11.22
C VAL A 137 -0.45 9.03 -10.15
N THR A 138 -0.88 9.08 -8.90
CA THR A 138 0.01 9.36 -7.78
C THR A 138 -0.33 8.58 -6.54
N GLY A 139 0.71 8.10 -5.88
CA GLY A 139 0.63 7.61 -4.53
C GLY A 139 1.07 8.66 -3.52
N LEU A 140 0.12 9.12 -2.71
CA LEU A 140 0.36 9.90 -1.51
C LEU A 140 0.23 8.96 -0.31
N TYR A 141 1.35 8.42 0.14
CA TYR A 141 1.33 7.43 1.22
C TYR A 141 2.45 7.66 2.23
N GLY A 142 2.06 7.64 3.51
CA GLY A 142 2.94 7.86 4.63
C GLY A 142 2.96 9.30 5.13
N GLY A 143 2.75 9.42 6.44
CA GLY A 143 2.65 10.70 7.13
C GLY A 143 1.22 11.24 7.18
N THR A 144 1.04 12.28 7.99
CA THR A 144 -0.18 13.08 8.20
C THR A 144 0.01 14.51 7.67
N ASP A 145 0.95 14.69 6.74
CA ASP A 145 1.54 15.97 6.32
C ASP A 145 1.37 16.21 4.81
N TRP A 146 1.75 17.39 4.30
CA TRP A 146 1.77 17.76 2.87
C TRP A 146 3.14 18.36 2.51
N GLY A 147 3.66 18.05 1.32
CA GLY A 147 5.01 18.49 0.89
C GLY A 147 5.15 18.74 -0.62
N PRO A 148 6.34 19.17 -1.07
CA PRO A 148 6.58 19.59 -2.46
C PRO A 148 6.35 18.51 -3.51
N THR A 149 6.45 17.24 -3.11
CA THR A 149 6.16 16.09 -3.97
C THR A 149 4.65 15.86 -4.18
N ASP A 150 3.82 16.40 -3.28
CA ASP A 150 2.36 16.25 -3.17
C ASP A 150 1.58 17.42 -3.83
N ALA A 151 2.28 18.50 -4.17
CA ALA A 151 1.71 19.83 -4.32
C ALA A 151 1.10 20.19 -5.69
N TRP A 152 0.69 19.17 -6.45
CA TRP A 152 0.18 19.32 -7.83
C TRP A 152 -1.28 18.91 -8.00
N LEU A 153 -1.98 18.60 -6.91
CA LEU A 153 -3.42 18.30 -6.89
C LEU A 153 -4.32 19.45 -7.40
N THR A 154 -3.74 20.62 -7.70
CA THR A 154 -4.39 21.78 -8.31
C THR A 154 -4.45 21.76 -9.84
N THR A 155 -3.89 20.73 -10.51
CA THR A 155 -3.91 20.64 -11.98
C THR A 155 -5.32 20.41 -12.53
N GLU A 156 -5.66 21.04 -13.66
CA GLU A 156 -6.90 20.82 -14.43
C GLU A 156 -6.90 19.48 -15.21
N GLU A 157 -6.10 18.50 -14.79
CA GLU A 157 -5.98 17.18 -15.44
C GLU A 157 -6.71 16.08 -14.65
N PRO A 158 -7.28 15.06 -15.33
CA PRO A 158 -7.87 13.90 -14.67
C PRO A 158 -6.84 13.17 -13.79
N THR A 159 -7.20 12.90 -12.54
CA THR A 159 -6.24 12.43 -11.53
C THR A 159 -6.71 11.17 -10.81
N VAL A 160 -5.79 10.22 -10.61
CA VAL A 160 -5.95 9.08 -9.70
C VAL A 160 -5.06 9.28 -8.49
N LEU A 161 -5.68 9.58 -7.36
CA LEU A 161 -5.02 9.81 -6.08
C LEU A 161 -5.11 8.55 -5.22
N ILE A 162 -3.98 7.87 -5.03
CA ILE A 162 -3.87 6.69 -4.16
C ILE A 162 -3.35 7.15 -2.80
N CYS A 163 -4.09 6.92 -1.73
CA CYS A 163 -3.67 7.40 -0.41
C CYS A 163 -3.98 6.46 0.75
N THR A 164 -3.11 6.48 1.77
CA THR A 164 -3.44 5.86 3.05
C THR A 164 -4.46 6.71 3.79
N TYR A 165 -5.20 6.12 4.74
CA TYR A 165 -6.25 6.82 5.49
C TYR A 165 -5.74 8.09 6.17
N GLU A 166 -4.55 8.02 6.77
CA GLU A 166 -3.89 9.14 7.46
C GLU A 166 -3.57 10.28 6.48
N LYS A 167 -3.18 9.94 5.25
CA LYS A 167 -2.82 10.90 4.22
C LYS A 167 -4.06 11.54 3.60
N ALA A 168 -5.12 10.76 3.36
CA ALA A 168 -6.39 11.29 2.87
C ALA A 168 -6.99 12.30 3.85
N GLU A 169 -7.00 11.96 5.15
CA GLU A 169 -7.43 12.85 6.22
C GLU A 169 -6.61 14.15 6.24
N ALA A 170 -5.28 14.03 6.18
CA ALA A 170 -4.39 15.18 6.12
C ALA A 170 -4.70 16.09 4.91
N LEU A 171 -4.87 15.51 3.72
CA LEU A 171 -5.17 16.28 2.51
C LEU A 171 -6.47 17.07 2.61
N ILE A 172 -7.50 16.53 3.27
CA ILE A 172 -8.76 17.27 3.52
C ILE A 172 -8.50 18.52 4.37
N ARG A 173 -7.65 18.39 5.38
CA ARG A 173 -7.28 19.51 6.27
C ARG A 173 -6.40 20.56 5.56
N PHE A 174 -5.50 20.12 4.68
CA PHE A 174 -4.56 21.00 3.97
C PHE A 174 -5.17 21.71 2.76
N LEU A 175 -5.86 20.97 1.89
CA LEU A 175 -6.42 21.51 0.64
C LEU A 175 -7.81 22.11 0.83
N GLY A 176 -8.42 21.94 2.01
CA GLY A 176 -9.76 22.38 2.35
C GLY A 176 -10.85 21.51 1.73
N VAL A 177 -12.13 21.77 2.01
CA VAL A 177 -13.24 21.06 1.36
C VAL A 177 -13.32 21.29 -0.17
N PRO A 178 -12.95 22.45 -0.75
CA PRO A 178 -13.17 22.70 -2.17
C PRO A 178 -12.54 21.71 -3.16
N PHE A 179 -11.41 21.05 -2.86
CA PHE A 179 -10.86 20.04 -3.79
C PHE A 179 -11.77 18.80 -3.89
N LEU A 180 -12.63 18.55 -2.90
CA LEU A 180 -13.62 17.47 -2.93
C LEU A 180 -14.65 17.69 -4.06
N TYR A 181 -14.84 18.92 -4.54
CA TYR A 181 -15.67 19.23 -5.72
C TYR A 181 -15.16 18.64 -7.03
N ARG A 182 -14.00 18.00 -7.05
CA ARG A 182 -13.48 17.24 -8.20
C ARG A 182 -13.67 15.73 -8.06
N VAL A 183 -13.97 15.25 -6.85
CA VAL A 183 -13.96 13.83 -6.52
C VAL A 183 -15.16 13.15 -7.16
N SER A 184 -14.94 12.38 -8.23
CA SER A 184 -16.00 11.66 -8.94
C SER A 184 -16.17 10.22 -8.44
N LEU A 185 -15.11 9.65 -7.86
CA LEU A 185 -15.08 8.27 -7.36
C LEU A 185 -14.21 8.15 -6.12
N ILE A 186 -14.71 7.41 -5.12
CA ILE A 186 -13.93 6.91 -3.99
C ILE A 186 -13.93 5.38 -4.03
N ILE A 187 -12.76 4.77 -4.01
CA ILE A 187 -12.58 3.34 -3.79
C ILE A 187 -11.99 3.13 -2.41
N VAL A 188 -12.64 2.32 -1.58
CA VAL A 188 -12.16 1.89 -0.26
C VAL A 188 -11.67 0.45 -0.39
N ASP A 189 -10.35 0.26 -0.47
CA ASP A 189 -9.75 -1.09 -0.53
C ASP A 189 -9.57 -1.68 0.87
N GLU A 190 -9.76 -3.00 0.99
CA GLU A 190 -9.84 -3.73 2.26
C GLU A 190 -10.81 -3.09 3.28
N ALA A 191 -12.03 -2.77 2.83
CA ALA A 191 -13.03 -2.05 3.63
C ALA A 191 -13.40 -2.73 4.97
N HIS A 192 -13.24 -4.05 5.10
CA HIS A 192 -13.38 -4.76 6.39
C HIS A 192 -12.41 -4.26 7.49
N SER A 193 -11.35 -3.52 7.14
CA SER A 193 -10.47 -2.88 8.12
C SER A 193 -11.18 -1.83 9.00
N VAL A 194 -12.43 -1.48 8.69
CA VAL A 194 -13.29 -0.65 9.55
C VAL A 194 -13.74 -1.38 10.83
N GLN A 195 -13.74 -2.72 10.86
CA GLN A 195 -14.17 -3.45 12.05
C GLN A 195 -13.27 -3.15 13.25
N PHE A 196 -13.88 -3.01 14.43
CA PHE A 196 -13.14 -2.92 15.67
C PHE A 196 -12.37 -4.21 15.96
N ASN A 197 -11.07 -4.07 16.23
CA ASN A 197 -10.14 -5.18 16.40
C ASN A 197 -9.93 -5.61 17.87
N GLY A 198 -10.70 -5.06 18.81
CA GLY A 198 -10.60 -5.35 20.25
C GLY A 198 -9.51 -4.57 20.99
N GLN A 199 -8.82 -3.63 20.35
CA GLN A 199 -7.74 -2.84 20.97
C GLN A 199 -8.27 -1.52 21.54
N SER A 200 -8.97 -1.58 22.68
CA SER A 200 -9.57 -0.39 23.32
C SER A 200 -8.54 0.68 23.71
N ASP A 201 -7.31 0.30 24.07
CA ASP A 201 -6.23 1.25 24.36
C ASP A 201 -5.93 2.18 23.18
N GLN A 202 -6.03 1.68 21.94
CA GLN A 202 -5.81 2.49 20.74
C GLN A 202 -6.99 3.42 20.45
N LEU A 203 -8.21 3.07 20.86
CA LEU A 203 -9.34 3.99 20.81
C LEU A 203 -9.12 5.14 21.80
N GLN A 204 -8.74 4.82 23.04
CA GLN A 204 -8.47 5.82 24.07
C GLN A 204 -7.38 6.83 23.64
N GLN A 205 -6.29 6.36 23.04
CA GLN A 205 -5.11 7.18 22.69
C GLN A 205 -5.21 7.90 21.32
N SER A 206 -6.34 7.81 20.63
CA SER A 206 -6.53 8.32 19.26
C SER A 206 -5.55 7.69 18.23
N GLU A 207 -5.19 6.43 18.42
CA GLU A 207 -4.25 5.70 17.54
C GLU A 207 -4.93 4.62 16.69
N SER A 208 -6.22 4.37 16.92
CA SER A 208 -7.00 3.37 16.18
C SER A 208 -7.17 3.73 14.70
N ARG A 209 -6.64 2.86 13.83
CA ARG A 209 -6.74 3.02 12.37
C ARG A 209 -8.13 2.70 11.83
N SER A 210 -8.87 1.80 12.49
CA SER A 210 -10.25 1.48 12.11
C SER A 210 -11.20 2.63 12.43
N LEU A 211 -11.03 3.29 13.60
CA LEU A 211 -11.75 4.51 13.96
C LEU A 211 -11.45 5.66 12.99
N ARG A 212 -10.18 5.81 12.58
CA ARG A 212 -9.78 6.79 11.58
C ARG A 212 -10.43 6.54 10.23
N LEU A 213 -10.50 5.28 9.78
CA LEU A 213 -11.19 4.91 8.54
C LEU A 213 -12.68 5.25 8.62
N GLU A 214 -13.35 4.86 9.71
CA GLU A 214 -14.77 5.18 9.93
C GLU A 214 -15.00 6.70 9.88
N SER A 215 -14.21 7.49 10.62
CA SER A 215 -14.30 8.95 10.65
C SER A 215 -14.04 9.59 9.27
N LEU A 216 -13.01 9.14 8.54
CA LEU A 216 -12.67 9.64 7.21
C LEU A 216 -13.79 9.38 6.21
N ILE A 217 -14.29 8.15 6.12
CA ILE A 217 -15.34 7.80 5.17
C ILE A 217 -16.64 8.50 5.56
N ASN A 218 -16.95 8.63 6.86
CA ASN A 218 -18.11 9.37 7.31
C ASN A 218 -18.08 10.84 6.85
N ARG A 219 -16.94 11.53 7.01
CA ARG A 219 -16.73 12.90 6.51
C ARG A 219 -16.88 12.97 4.99
N LEU A 220 -16.24 12.06 4.25
CA LEU A 220 -16.35 12.01 2.78
C LEU A 220 -17.80 11.79 2.30
N LEU A 221 -18.53 10.86 2.91
CA LEU A 221 -19.94 10.61 2.60
C LEU A 221 -20.82 11.81 2.99
N THR A 222 -20.45 12.52 4.06
CA THR A 222 -21.13 13.74 4.50
C THR A 222 -21.00 14.84 3.45
N HIS A 223 -19.78 15.08 2.95
CA HIS A 223 -19.46 16.20 2.06
C HIS A 223 -19.81 15.98 0.59
N LEU A 224 -19.80 14.73 0.12
CA LEU A 224 -19.92 14.39 -1.31
C LEU A 224 -21.36 14.04 -1.76
N GLU A 225 -22.39 14.42 -0.98
CA GLU A 225 -23.82 14.08 -1.18
C GLU A 225 -24.20 13.70 -2.61
N ARG A 226 -24.51 12.41 -2.88
CA ARG A 226 -24.94 11.79 -4.17
C ARG A 226 -24.16 12.17 -5.45
N LYS A 227 -23.16 13.04 -5.38
CA LYS A 227 -22.37 13.56 -6.51
C LYS A 227 -21.27 12.58 -6.92
N SER A 228 -20.74 11.84 -5.93
CA SER A 228 -19.59 10.94 -6.12
C SER A 228 -20.00 9.50 -5.89
N ARG A 229 -19.45 8.60 -6.71
CA ARG A 229 -19.63 7.16 -6.54
C ARG A 229 -18.68 6.64 -5.45
N VAL A 230 -19.15 5.74 -4.59
CA VAL A 230 -18.31 5.07 -3.59
C VAL A 230 -18.35 3.56 -3.81
N ILE A 231 -17.17 2.95 -3.89
CA ILE A 231 -17.01 1.51 -4.07
C ILE A 231 -16.16 0.95 -2.93
N ALA A 232 -16.73 0.06 -2.13
CA ALA A 232 -15.97 -0.69 -1.15
C ALA A 232 -15.55 -2.05 -1.71
N LEU A 233 -14.26 -2.35 -1.59
CA LEU A 233 -13.68 -3.63 -1.97
C LEU A 233 -13.24 -4.33 -0.68
N SER A 234 -13.79 -5.51 -0.40
CA SER A 234 -13.52 -6.20 0.85
C SER A 234 -13.23 -7.68 0.67
N ALA A 235 -12.47 -8.26 1.60
CA ALA A 235 -12.46 -9.69 1.84
C ALA A 235 -13.81 -10.13 2.45
N VAL A 236 -14.13 -11.42 2.33
CA VAL A 236 -15.21 -12.03 3.09
C VAL A 236 -14.80 -11.97 4.57
N ALA A 237 -15.57 -11.25 5.38
CA ALA A 237 -15.20 -10.76 6.71
C ALA A 237 -16.33 -11.00 7.72
N ALA A 238 -16.49 -12.27 8.10
CA ALA A 238 -17.17 -12.75 9.32
C ALA A 238 -18.38 -11.91 9.78
N GLY A 239 -19.32 -11.59 8.89
CA GLY A 239 -20.61 -10.98 9.24
C GLY A 239 -20.71 -9.46 9.09
N ALA A 240 -19.66 -8.72 8.68
CA ALA A 240 -19.79 -7.29 8.39
C ALA A 240 -20.09 -6.95 6.93
N GLU A 241 -20.23 -7.95 6.06
CA GLU A 241 -20.40 -7.72 4.63
C GLU A 241 -21.64 -6.87 4.32
N ASP A 242 -22.78 -7.18 4.96
CA ASP A 242 -24.02 -6.42 4.79
C ASP A 242 -23.91 -5.03 5.42
N THR A 243 -23.37 -4.91 6.63
CA THR A 243 -23.16 -3.61 7.29
C THR A 243 -22.29 -2.69 6.45
N ILE A 244 -21.23 -3.20 5.81
CA ILE A 244 -20.38 -2.42 4.88
C ILE A 244 -21.18 -2.01 3.63
N ALA A 245 -22.02 -2.90 3.08
CA ALA A 245 -22.84 -2.57 1.92
C ALA A 245 -23.88 -1.48 2.24
N GLN A 246 -24.57 -1.60 3.37
CA GLN A 246 -25.54 -0.62 3.86
C GLN A 246 -24.86 0.72 4.11
N TRP A 247 -23.70 0.73 4.79
CA TRP A 247 -22.94 1.93 5.08
C TRP A 247 -22.50 2.69 3.83
N ILE A 248 -21.95 1.99 2.84
CA ILE A 248 -21.41 2.60 1.61
C ILE A 248 -22.52 3.08 0.67
N THR A 249 -23.69 2.44 0.72
CA THR A 249 -24.84 2.82 -0.12
C THR A 249 -25.79 3.81 0.55
N GLY A 250 -25.75 3.92 1.89
CA GLY A 250 -26.69 4.71 2.67
C GLY A 250 -28.09 4.09 2.75
N HIS A 251 -28.23 2.79 2.48
CA HIS A 251 -29.52 2.10 2.36
C HIS A 251 -29.54 0.81 3.21
N PRO A 252 -30.34 0.75 4.29
CA PRO A 252 -30.40 -0.41 5.19
C PRO A 252 -30.86 -1.71 4.51
N GLU A 253 -31.63 -1.62 3.42
CA GLU A 253 -32.19 -2.79 2.72
C GLU A 253 -31.22 -3.41 1.71
N VAL A 254 -30.06 -2.81 1.45
CA VAL A 254 -29.12 -3.30 0.44
C VAL A 254 -28.39 -4.53 0.96
N GLN A 255 -28.57 -5.66 0.26
CA GLN A 255 -27.77 -6.85 0.46
C GLN A 255 -26.41 -6.75 -0.21
N VAL A 256 -25.40 -7.32 0.44
CA VAL A 256 -24.04 -7.33 -0.09
C VAL A 256 -23.92 -8.11 -1.39
N THR A 257 -23.08 -7.61 -2.28
CA THR A 257 -22.69 -8.35 -3.48
C THR A 257 -21.54 -9.31 -3.13
N GLN A 258 -21.87 -10.54 -2.74
CA GLN A 258 -20.89 -11.56 -2.32
C GLN A 258 -20.72 -12.70 -3.32
N ILE A 259 -19.46 -13.12 -3.53
CA ILE A 259 -19.11 -14.32 -4.29
C ILE A 259 -17.94 -15.01 -3.58
N HIS A 260 -18.09 -16.31 -3.26
CA HIS A 260 -17.05 -17.13 -2.64
C HIS A 260 -16.03 -17.74 -3.64
N TYR A 261 -16.11 -17.36 -4.91
CA TYR A 261 -15.19 -17.82 -5.94
C TYR A 261 -13.74 -17.45 -5.62
N ARG A 262 -12.85 -18.44 -5.69
CA ARG A 262 -11.40 -18.29 -5.73
C ARG A 262 -10.88 -18.78 -7.06
N SER A 263 -9.97 -18.00 -7.62
CA SER A 263 -9.32 -18.26 -8.91
C SER A 263 -8.16 -19.27 -8.82
N THR A 264 -7.66 -19.53 -7.62
CA THR A 264 -6.63 -20.55 -7.34
C THR A 264 -7.04 -21.33 -6.10
N ARG A 265 -6.85 -22.64 -6.13
CA ARG A 265 -7.11 -23.54 -4.99
C ARG A 265 -6.14 -23.22 -3.86
N GLN A 266 -6.63 -23.11 -2.63
CA GLN A 266 -5.80 -22.90 -1.46
C GLN A 266 -5.68 -24.19 -0.65
N LEU A 267 -4.45 -24.66 -0.51
CA LEU A 267 -4.08 -25.74 0.39
C LEU A 267 -3.52 -25.14 1.68
N VAL A 268 -4.04 -25.58 2.82
CA VAL A 268 -3.52 -25.24 4.15
C VAL A 268 -3.02 -26.52 4.80
N GLY A 269 -1.82 -26.46 5.35
CA GLY A 269 -1.15 -27.64 5.85
C GLY A 269 -0.02 -27.32 6.82
N ARG A 270 0.69 -28.39 7.18
CA ARG A 270 1.87 -28.34 8.04
C ARG A 270 3.07 -28.98 7.36
N LEU A 271 4.24 -28.39 7.55
CA LEU A 271 5.54 -28.96 7.22
C LEU A 271 6.12 -29.54 8.52
N GLU A 272 6.10 -30.87 8.64
CA GLU A 272 6.68 -31.57 9.78
C GLU A 272 8.17 -31.85 9.53
N CYS A 273 9.02 -31.40 10.44
CA CYS A 273 10.47 -31.60 10.43
C CYS A 273 10.80 -32.86 11.23
N LEU A 274 11.07 -33.97 10.56
CA LEU A 274 11.17 -35.28 11.19
C LEU A 274 12.56 -35.56 11.80
N PRO A 275 12.67 -36.59 12.68
CA PRO A 275 13.97 -37.15 13.05
C PRO A 275 14.77 -37.55 11.80
N HIS A 276 16.10 -37.57 11.92
CA HIS A 276 17.04 -37.80 10.80
C HIS A 276 17.03 -36.72 9.70
N ARG A 277 16.51 -35.52 10.01
CA ARG A 277 16.54 -34.35 9.13
C ARG A 277 15.68 -34.46 7.88
N GLU A 278 14.66 -35.32 7.91
CA GLU A 278 13.69 -35.49 6.82
C GLU A 278 12.48 -34.54 6.95
N PHE A 279 11.65 -34.50 5.90
CA PHE A 279 10.47 -33.64 5.82
C PHE A 279 9.21 -34.45 5.47
N GLN A 280 8.06 -34.00 5.98
CA GLN A 280 6.74 -34.41 5.49
C GLN A 280 5.82 -33.20 5.39
N ILE A 281 5.04 -33.10 4.31
CA ILE A 281 4.00 -32.06 4.17
C ILE A 281 2.64 -32.71 4.32
N TYR A 282 1.83 -32.29 5.29
CA TYR A 282 0.44 -32.70 5.42
C TYR A 282 -0.48 -31.57 4.96
N TYR A 283 -1.53 -31.88 4.21
CA TYR A 283 -2.57 -30.92 3.83
C TYR A 283 -3.87 -31.20 4.58
N ASP A 284 -4.28 -30.28 5.42
CA ASP A 284 -5.46 -30.43 6.28
C ASP A 284 -6.71 -29.78 5.69
N LEU A 285 -6.55 -28.72 4.88
CA LEU A 285 -7.65 -28.02 4.23
C LEU A 285 -7.40 -27.77 2.74
N LEU A 286 -8.47 -27.88 1.94
CA LEU A 286 -8.56 -27.39 0.56
C LEU A 286 -9.74 -26.41 0.47
N ASP A 287 -9.46 -25.13 0.22
CA ASP A 287 -10.48 -24.07 0.19
C ASP A 287 -11.42 -24.11 1.42
N ASN A 288 -10.80 -24.28 2.59
CA ASN A 288 -11.40 -24.48 3.92
C ASN A 288 -12.22 -25.77 4.09
N ALA A 289 -12.32 -26.63 3.07
CA ALA A 289 -12.89 -27.96 3.23
C ALA A 289 -11.86 -28.90 3.87
N SER A 290 -12.31 -29.73 4.81
CA SER A 290 -11.46 -30.74 5.46
C SER A 290 -10.95 -31.75 4.43
N LEU A 291 -9.66 -32.08 4.50
CA LEU A 291 -9.05 -33.21 3.80
C LEU A 291 -8.83 -34.43 4.72
N GLN A 292 -9.33 -34.38 5.96
CA GLN A 292 -9.19 -35.50 6.89
C GLN A 292 -10.06 -36.69 6.49
N PHE A 293 -9.50 -37.89 6.59
CA PHE A 293 -10.22 -39.15 6.37
C PHE A 293 -10.84 -39.63 7.70
N GLU A 294 -12.06 -40.18 7.63
CA GLU A 294 -12.82 -40.71 8.77
C GLU A 294 -13.00 -42.23 8.71
N ASP A 295 -12.09 -42.96 8.06
CA ASP A 295 -12.16 -44.43 8.04
C ASP A 295 -11.61 -45.04 9.34
N SER A 296 -12.26 -46.14 9.76
CA SER A 296 -12.23 -46.72 11.11
C SER A 296 -10.85 -47.12 11.67
N ASP A 297 -9.81 -47.22 10.83
CA ASP A 297 -8.47 -47.63 11.25
C ASP A 297 -7.40 -46.51 11.13
N HIS A 298 -7.68 -45.41 10.42
CA HIS A 298 -6.68 -44.35 10.17
C HIS A 298 -7.30 -42.94 10.17
N LYS A 299 -7.20 -42.23 11.32
CA LYS A 299 -7.40 -40.77 11.37
C LYS A 299 -6.16 -40.08 10.82
N GLY A 300 -6.30 -39.34 9.73
CA GLY A 300 -5.17 -38.64 9.12
C GLY A 300 -5.56 -37.66 8.02
N SER A 301 -4.56 -36.94 7.52
CA SER A 301 -4.67 -36.00 6.39
C SER A 301 -3.74 -36.47 5.27
N PRO A 302 -4.04 -36.19 3.99
CA PRO A 302 -3.13 -36.52 2.89
C PRO A 302 -1.78 -35.85 3.09
N PHE A 303 -0.70 -36.58 2.78
CA PHE A 303 0.66 -36.10 2.98
C PHE A 303 1.58 -36.42 1.81
N VAL A 304 2.62 -35.61 1.66
CA VAL A 304 3.72 -35.79 0.71
C VAL A 304 4.94 -36.29 1.50
N PRO A 305 5.36 -37.55 1.32
CA PRO A 305 6.57 -38.08 1.94
C PRO A 305 7.81 -37.49 1.27
N LYS A 306 8.83 -37.15 2.07
CA LYS A 306 10.17 -36.72 1.60
C LYS A 306 10.12 -35.70 0.45
N PRO A 307 9.45 -34.54 0.63
CA PRO A 307 9.31 -33.53 -0.41
C PRO A 307 10.65 -32.87 -0.79
N PHE A 308 11.65 -32.93 0.10
CA PHE A 308 12.98 -32.35 -0.07
C PHE A 308 14.06 -33.34 0.40
N PRO A 309 15.30 -33.22 -0.09
CA PRO A 309 16.45 -33.92 0.48
C PRO A 309 16.63 -33.60 1.96
N ALA A 310 17.30 -34.49 2.69
CA ALA A 310 17.57 -34.29 4.11
C ALA A 310 18.29 -32.96 4.39
N CYS A 311 17.84 -32.23 5.42
CA CYS A 311 18.44 -30.95 5.79
C CYS A 311 19.90 -31.16 6.24
N PRO A 312 20.86 -30.32 5.80
CA PRO A 312 22.22 -30.39 6.30
C PRO A 312 22.33 -30.05 7.80
N PRO A 313 23.40 -30.51 8.49
CA PRO A 313 23.65 -30.17 9.89
C PRO A 313 23.75 -28.67 10.15
N ALA A 314 23.25 -28.26 11.31
CA ALA A 314 23.41 -26.90 11.83
C ALA A 314 23.67 -26.87 13.34
N PRO A 315 24.84 -27.33 13.83
CA PRO A 315 25.09 -27.60 15.25
C PRO A 315 24.77 -26.40 16.16
N ASN A 316 25.21 -25.20 15.76
CA ASN A 316 25.00 -23.97 16.52
C ASN A 316 23.52 -23.60 16.74
N LEU A 317 22.61 -24.01 15.85
CA LEU A 317 21.18 -23.73 15.95
C LEU A 317 20.38 -24.92 16.51
N GLU A 318 20.94 -26.12 16.43
CA GLU A 318 20.36 -27.36 16.97
C GLU A 318 20.42 -27.38 18.52
N GLU A 319 21.43 -26.75 19.13
CA GLU A 319 21.57 -26.60 20.58
C GLU A 319 20.76 -25.44 21.18
N ASP A 320 20.15 -24.62 20.32
CA ASP A 320 19.40 -23.43 20.69
C ASP A 320 17.92 -23.78 21.00
N GLY A 321 17.09 -22.79 21.37
CA GLY A 321 15.68 -23.04 21.71
C GLY A 321 14.84 -23.68 20.57
N ILE A 322 13.74 -24.36 20.92
CA ILE A 322 12.87 -25.15 20.02
C ILE A 322 12.50 -24.44 18.70
N GLU A 323 12.22 -23.13 18.74
CA GLU A 323 11.91 -22.36 17.53
C GLU A 323 13.12 -22.16 16.59
N LYS A 324 14.33 -22.04 17.15
CA LYS A 324 15.57 -21.90 16.37
C LYS A 324 16.00 -23.22 15.75
N GLN A 325 15.74 -24.36 16.41
CA GLN A 325 15.99 -25.69 15.86
C GLN A 325 15.25 -25.94 14.54
N LEU A 326 14.11 -25.28 14.31
CA LEU A 326 13.35 -25.37 13.06
C LEU A 326 13.87 -24.45 11.94
N ARG A 327 14.75 -23.48 12.22
CA ARG A 327 15.22 -22.51 11.22
C ARG A 327 16.04 -23.16 10.09
N PRO A 328 16.96 -24.11 10.33
CA PRO A 328 17.64 -24.83 9.25
C PRO A 328 16.65 -25.49 8.28
N TYR A 329 15.67 -26.22 8.82
CA TYR A 329 14.60 -26.88 8.05
C TYR A 329 13.78 -25.86 7.25
N LEU A 330 13.38 -24.75 7.87
CA LEU A 330 12.63 -23.66 7.23
C LEU A 330 13.36 -23.15 5.99
N PHE A 331 14.63 -22.80 6.13
CA PHE A 331 15.41 -22.20 5.06
C PHE A 331 15.73 -23.21 3.97
N TRP A 332 16.05 -24.45 4.35
CA TRP A 332 16.28 -25.54 3.40
C TRP A 332 15.04 -25.81 2.53
N ALA A 333 13.88 -26.00 3.17
CA ALA A 333 12.60 -26.18 2.47
C ALA A 333 12.28 -24.99 1.57
N ALA A 334 12.49 -23.75 2.05
CA ALA A 334 12.21 -22.56 1.28
C ALA A 334 13.07 -22.44 0.01
N MET A 335 14.36 -22.76 0.09
CA MET A 335 15.26 -22.75 -1.07
C MET A 335 14.87 -23.82 -2.10
N HIS A 336 14.49 -25.02 -1.66
CA HIS A 336 14.01 -26.07 -2.57
C HIS A 336 12.67 -25.71 -3.23
N LEU A 337 11.73 -25.11 -2.48
CA LEU A 337 10.47 -24.65 -3.03
C LEU A 337 10.63 -23.48 -4.03
N ALA A 338 11.69 -22.69 -3.90
CA ALA A 338 12.02 -21.59 -4.81
C ALA A 338 12.90 -22.03 -6.00
N ALA A 339 13.49 -23.22 -5.93
CA ALA A 339 14.27 -23.81 -7.01
C ALA A 339 13.38 -24.10 -8.22
N PRO A 340 13.94 -24.09 -9.45
CA PRO A 340 13.19 -24.53 -10.63
C PRO A 340 12.74 -25.99 -10.46
N ASP A 341 11.48 -26.25 -10.76
CA ASP A 341 10.97 -27.63 -10.84
C ASP A 341 11.47 -28.35 -12.10
N ASP A 342 11.04 -29.60 -12.31
CA ASP A 342 11.43 -30.43 -13.47
C ASP A 342 11.06 -29.78 -14.82
N GLN A 343 10.15 -28.81 -14.83
CA GLN A 343 9.75 -28.04 -16.02
C GLN A 343 10.51 -26.71 -16.14
N GLY A 344 11.48 -26.46 -15.26
CA GLY A 344 12.23 -25.22 -15.18
C GLY A 344 11.45 -24.04 -14.58
N GLN A 345 10.26 -24.28 -14.02
CA GLN A 345 9.45 -23.20 -13.45
C GLN A 345 9.88 -22.91 -12.02
N GLN A 346 10.21 -21.64 -11.76
CA GLN A 346 10.49 -21.16 -10.42
C GLN A 346 9.22 -20.58 -9.79
N ARG A 347 9.03 -20.90 -8.51
CA ARG A 347 7.86 -20.53 -7.73
C ARG A 347 8.28 -19.57 -6.62
N ALA A 348 7.50 -18.53 -6.41
CA ALA A 348 7.80 -17.55 -5.38
C ALA A 348 7.37 -18.08 -3.99
N VAL A 349 8.30 -18.03 -3.04
CA VAL A 349 8.15 -18.49 -1.66
C VAL A 349 8.28 -17.30 -0.71
N LEU A 350 7.31 -17.17 0.19
CA LEU A 350 7.33 -16.21 1.28
C LEU A 350 7.54 -16.94 2.60
N ILE A 351 8.60 -16.61 3.33
CA ILE A 351 8.74 -16.93 4.74
C ILE A 351 8.12 -15.77 5.53
N SER A 352 6.95 -16.02 6.13
CA SER A 352 6.17 -15.03 6.86
C SER A 352 6.50 -15.08 8.36
N VAL A 353 7.36 -14.18 8.81
CA VAL A 353 7.83 -14.10 10.18
C VAL A 353 6.92 -13.19 11.02
N THR A 354 6.44 -13.67 12.17
CA THR A 354 5.58 -12.89 13.07
C THR A 354 6.34 -11.77 13.80
N GLN A 355 7.62 -11.99 14.12
CA GLN A 355 8.51 -11.05 14.81
C GLN A 355 9.99 -11.43 14.68
N GLY A 356 10.90 -10.49 14.97
CA GLY A 356 12.33 -10.81 15.07
C GLY A 356 12.99 -11.20 13.75
N ILE A 357 12.50 -10.67 12.62
CA ILE A 357 13.02 -10.93 11.26
C ILE A 357 14.55 -10.84 11.15
N TRP A 358 15.18 -9.96 11.93
CA TRP A 358 16.62 -9.80 11.98
C TRP A 358 17.37 -11.03 12.47
N GLY A 359 16.80 -11.77 13.42
CA GLY A 359 17.34 -13.04 13.90
C GLY A 359 17.27 -14.09 12.80
N TYR A 360 16.15 -14.20 12.10
CA TYR A 360 16.01 -15.10 10.95
C TYR A 360 17.00 -14.75 9.82
N ALA A 361 17.13 -13.47 9.47
CA ALA A 361 18.07 -13.02 8.45
C ALA A 361 19.54 -13.30 8.84
N LYS A 362 19.88 -13.12 10.13
CA LYS A 362 21.22 -13.44 10.65
C LYS A 362 21.50 -14.94 10.53
N ASP A 363 20.59 -15.77 11.03
CA ASP A 363 20.79 -17.22 11.06
C ASP A 363 20.83 -17.79 9.63
N LEU A 364 19.99 -17.29 8.72
CA LEU A 364 20.02 -17.65 7.30
C LEU A 364 21.36 -17.32 6.66
N LEU A 365 21.88 -16.12 6.92
CA LEU A 365 23.17 -15.69 6.37
C LEU A 365 24.32 -16.55 6.93
N GLN A 366 24.32 -16.80 8.25
CA GLN A 366 25.29 -17.67 8.90
C GLN A 366 25.25 -19.09 8.31
N LEU A 367 24.06 -19.66 8.12
CA LEU A 367 23.91 -20.97 7.50
C LEU A 367 24.46 -20.99 6.07
N ILE A 368 24.10 -20.01 5.26
CA ILE A 368 24.48 -19.97 3.84
C ILE A 368 25.97 -19.68 3.62
N GLU A 369 26.59 -18.87 4.46
CA GLU A 369 27.96 -18.38 4.24
C GLU A 369 29.02 -19.08 5.07
N GLU A 370 28.65 -19.57 6.25
CA GLU A 370 29.57 -20.24 7.17
C GLU A 370 29.21 -21.73 7.26
N THR A 371 28.06 -22.07 7.83
CA THR A 371 27.77 -23.46 8.22
C THR A 371 27.69 -24.41 7.04
N TRP A 372 26.92 -24.08 6.00
CA TRP A 372 26.70 -24.97 4.84
C TRP A 372 27.79 -24.84 3.77
N ASN A 373 28.62 -23.78 3.80
CA ASN A 373 29.77 -23.64 2.90
C ASN A 373 31.02 -24.34 3.45
N ASN A 374 31.19 -24.40 4.78
CA ASN A 374 32.37 -24.96 5.45
C ASN A 374 32.18 -26.41 5.90
N ILE A 375 31.20 -27.13 5.36
CA ILE A 375 31.02 -28.56 5.63
C ILE A 375 32.12 -29.34 4.90
N GLU A 376 33.32 -29.34 5.47
CA GLU A 376 34.41 -30.27 5.15
C GLU A 376 34.49 -31.44 6.14
N GLU A 377 33.59 -31.53 7.14
CA GLU A 377 33.60 -32.64 8.11
C GLU A 377 33.07 -33.97 7.51
N PRO A 378 33.92 -35.01 7.37
CA PRO A 378 33.60 -36.17 6.54
C PRO A 378 32.81 -37.31 7.23
N THR A 379 32.50 -37.26 8.53
CA THR A 379 32.00 -38.45 9.24
C THR A 379 30.47 -38.59 9.22
N LEU A 380 29.72 -37.54 9.57
CA LEU A 380 28.24 -37.60 9.53
C LEU A 380 27.68 -37.32 8.12
N PHE A 381 28.38 -36.46 7.35
CA PHE A 381 27.94 -36.10 6.01
C PHE A 381 28.15 -37.25 5.01
N LYS A 382 29.25 -38.03 5.09
CA LYS A 382 29.46 -39.19 4.20
C LYS A 382 28.44 -40.31 4.41
N GLU A 383 27.97 -40.56 5.62
CA GLU A 383 26.96 -41.61 5.84
C GLU A 383 25.59 -41.25 5.26
N LEU A 384 25.24 -39.96 5.27
CA LEU A 384 24.01 -39.44 4.66
C LEU A 384 24.17 -39.16 3.15
N SER A 385 25.33 -38.66 2.70
CA SER A 385 25.59 -38.29 1.30
C SER A 385 26.02 -39.45 0.40
N ASN A 386 26.56 -40.54 0.96
CA ASN A 386 26.85 -41.75 0.17
C ASN A 386 25.58 -42.44 -0.35
N LYS A 387 24.37 -42.02 0.09
CA LYS A 387 23.08 -42.49 -0.43
C LYS A 387 22.36 -41.49 -1.33
N GLU A 388 22.56 -40.19 -1.16
CA GLU A 388 21.91 -39.14 -1.96
C GLU A 388 22.90 -37.97 -2.18
N ASN A 389 23.14 -37.55 -3.43
CA ASN A 389 23.94 -36.35 -3.74
C ASN A 389 23.20 -35.09 -3.23
N ILE A 390 23.46 -34.69 -1.97
CA ILE A 390 22.86 -33.48 -1.37
C ILE A 390 23.61 -32.24 -1.90
N GLU A 391 23.16 -31.71 -3.03
CA GLU A 391 23.62 -30.42 -3.55
C GLU A 391 22.70 -29.28 -3.09
N LYS A 392 23.30 -28.11 -2.81
CA LYS A 392 22.54 -26.90 -2.49
C LYS A 392 21.66 -26.50 -3.69
N PRO A 393 20.35 -26.28 -3.51
CA PRO A 393 19.47 -25.91 -4.61
C PRO A 393 19.88 -24.58 -5.24
N THR A 394 19.96 -24.54 -6.57
CA THR A 394 20.16 -23.29 -7.32
C THR A 394 18.81 -22.61 -7.54
N PHE A 395 18.41 -21.73 -6.61
CA PHE A 395 17.13 -21.02 -6.67
C PHE A 395 17.23 -19.58 -7.21
N PHE A 396 18.44 -19.06 -7.44
CA PHE A 396 18.64 -17.73 -7.98
C PHE A 396 19.79 -17.67 -8.96
N LYS A 397 19.56 -16.93 -10.06
CA LYS A 397 20.58 -16.49 -11.00
C LYS A 397 20.25 -15.06 -11.41
N GLU A 398 21.25 -14.25 -11.68
CA GLU A 398 21.01 -12.91 -12.20
C GLU A 398 20.24 -12.97 -13.52
N PRO A 399 19.27 -12.07 -13.75
CA PRO A 399 18.48 -12.08 -14.97
C PRO A 399 19.35 -11.71 -16.17
N THR A 400 19.18 -12.43 -17.28
CA THR A 400 19.86 -12.15 -18.55
C THR A 400 19.14 -11.10 -19.39
N ASP A 401 17.82 -10.94 -19.20
CA ASP A 401 17.04 -9.91 -19.85
C ASP A 401 17.53 -8.51 -19.44
N LYS A 402 17.76 -7.63 -20.42
CA LYS A 402 18.36 -6.31 -20.21
C LYS A 402 17.52 -5.42 -19.28
N ASN A 403 16.19 -5.48 -19.38
CA ASN A 403 15.31 -4.65 -18.56
C ASN A 403 15.30 -5.14 -17.10
N LYS A 404 15.17 -6.45 -16.91
CA LYS A 404 15.25 -7.07 -15.58
C LYS A 404 16.62 -6.89 -14.93
N LEU A 405 17.71 -7.00 -15.69
CA LEU A 405 19.07 -6.76 -15.21
C LEU A 405 19.27 -5.31 -14.77
N ASN A 406 18.72 -4.34 -15.51
CA ASN A 406 18.77 -2.94 -15.11
C ASN A 406 18.00 -2.69 -13.81
N LEU A 407 16.79 -3.26 -13.66
CA LEU A 407 16.02 -3.19 -12.42
C LEU A 407 16.77 -3.84 -11.25
N TRP A 408 17.36 -5.01 -11.47
CA TRP A 408 18.18 -5.74 -10.49
C TRP A 408 19.36 -4.89 -10.00
N ARG A 409 20.15 -4.32 -10.92
CA ARG A 409 21.30 -3.48 -10.59
C ARG A 409 20.90 -2.22 -9.82
N LYS A 410 19.79 -1.58 -10.21
CA LYS A 410 19.24 -0.44 -9.45
C LYS A 410 18.88 -0.82 -8.02
N CYS A 411 18.24 -1.98 -7.84
CA CYS A 411 17.86 -2.49 -6.53
C CYS A 411 19.10 -2.74 -5.66
N LEU A 412 20.13 -3.40 -6.20
CA LEU A 412 21.40 -3.62 -5.50
C LEU A 412 22.12 -2.31 -5.12
N GLN A 413 22.20 -1.35 -6.06
CA GLN A 413 22.85 -0.06 -5.82
C GLN A 413 22.14 0.76 -4.73
N ALA A 414 20.80 0.80 -4.76
CA ALA A 414 20.01 1.46 -3.72
C ALA A 414 20.17 0.75 -2.36
N CYS A 415 20.22 -0.59 -2.35
CA CYS A 415 20.43 -1.36 -1.13
C CYS A 415 21.80 -1.05 -0.52
N LYS A 416 22.85 -1.00 -1.35
CA LYS A 416 24.20 -0.59 -0.95
C LYS A 416 24.21 0.82 -0.37
N ASP A 417 23.50 1.77 -0.97
CA ASP A 417 23.44 3.16 -0.50
C ASP A 417 22.81 3.29 0.90
N TYR A 418 21.75 2.54 1.19
CA TYR A 418 21.05 2.62 2.49
C TYR A 418 21.60 1.70 3.58
N TYR A 419 22.10 0.52 3.21
CA TYR A 419 22.48 -0.51 4.19
C TYR A 419 23.98 -0.82 4.20
N SER A 420 24.75 -0.43 3.18
CA SER A 420 26.14 -0.85 2.91
C SER A 420 26.29 -2.30 2.44
N GLU A 421 27.43 -2.61 1.83
CA GLU A 421 27.75 -3.95 1.31
C GLU A 421 27.91 -5.01 2.41
N ARG A 422 28.17 -4.59 3.64
CA ARG A 422 28.39 -5.48 4.78
C ARG A 422 27.10 -5.89 5.48
N SER A 423 25.99 -5.19 5.21
CA SER A 423 24.70 -5.50 5.81
C SER A 423 24.18 -6.87 5.41
N ARG A 424 23.34 -7.43 6.27
CA ARG A 424 22.67 -8.71 6.02
C ARG A 424 21.72 -8.57 4.83
N GLU A 425 21.02 -7.45 4.75
CA GLU A 425 20.07 -7.11 3.70
C GLU A 425 20.74 -7.14 2.32
N TYR A 426 21.89 -6.47 2.18
CA TYR A 426 22.62 -6.46 0.91
C TYR A 426 23.18 -7.84 0.55
N ARG A 427 23.83 -8.52 1.52
CA ARG A 427 24.43 -9.85 1.28
C ARG A 427 23.39 -10.92 0.94
N LEU A 428 22.24 -10.89 1.58
CA LEU A 428 21.12 -11.78 1.24
C LEU A 428 20.52 -11.41 -0.12
N LEU A 429 20.36 -10.11 -0.41
CA LEU A 429 19.88 -9.66 -1.72
C LEU A 429 20.80 -10.14 -2.84
N GLN A 430 22.13 -10.05 -2.70
CA GLN A 430 23.07 -10.59 -3.70
C GLN A 430 22.87 -12.08 -4.01
N LYS A 431 22.32 -12.85 -3.06
CA LYS A 431 22.01 -14.28 -3.22
C LYS A 431 20.58 -14.54 -3.70
N GLY A 432 19.85 -13.49 -4.08
CA GLY A 432 18.45 -13.58 -4.52
C GLY A 432 17.46 -13.80 -3.38
N ILE A 433 17.77 -13.30 -2.18
CA ILE A 433 16.89 -13.41 -1.01
C ILE A 433 16.52 -12.00 -0.56
N VAL A 434 15.23 -11.67 -0.63
CA VAL A 434 14.74 -10.37 -0.18
C VAL A 434 14.40 -10.43 1.31
N VAL A 435 14.92 -9.50 2.11
CA VAL A 435 14.46 -9.25 3.48
C VAL A 435 13.56 -8.02 3.48
N HIS A 436 12.30 -8.18 3.89
CA HIS A 436 11.32 -7.08 3.87
C HIS A 436 10.60 -6.86 5.20
N HIS A 437 10.52 -5.60 5.64
CA HIS A 437 9.81 -5.20 6.85
C HIS A 437 9.24 -3.78 6.69
N GLY A 438 8.14 -3.46 7.37
CA GLY A 438 7.43 -2.18 7.22
C GLY A 438 8.15 -0.91 7.71
N LYS A 439 9.41 -1.01 8.12
CA LYS A 439 10.25 0.13 8.60
C LYS A 439 11.46 0.41 7.69
N MET A 440 11.50 -0.22 6.53
CA MET A 440 12.53 -0.02 5.50
C MET A 440 12.37 1.33 4.79
N PRO A 441 13.45 1.94 4.25
CA PRO A 441 13.35 3.09 3.36
C PRO A 441 12.37 2.88 2.19
N GLY A 442 11.60 3.93 1.84
CA GLY A 442 10.53 3.84 0.84
C GLY A 442 10.98 3.43 -0.55
N LEU A 443 12.13 3.93 -1.02
CA LEU A 443 12.74 3.52 -2.30
C LEU A 443 13.09 2.03 -2.29
N MET A 444 13.62 1.52 -1.18
CA MET A 444 13.97 0.11 -1.06
C MET A 444 12.73 -0.78 -1.07
N ALA A 445 11.68 -0.42 -0.32
CA ALA A 445 10.43 -1.16 -0.33
C ALA A 445 9.84 -1.24 -1.76
N ARG A 446 9.85 -0.13 -2.51
CA ARG A 446 9.40 -0.07 -3.91
C ARG A 446 10.23 -0.98 -4.82
N LEU A 447 11.57 -0.84 -4.81
CA LEU A 447 12.45 -1.63 -5.68
C LEU A 447 12.37 -3.13 -5.36
N LEU A 448 12.28 -3.52 -4.08
CA LEU A 448 12.13 -4.92 -3.68
C LEU A 448 10.79 -5.51 -4.14
N ILE A 449 9.69 -4.75 -4.04
CA ILE A 449 8.40 -5.15 -4.58
C ILE A 449 8.48 -5.35 -6.10
N GLU A 450 9.14 -4.44 -6.83
CA GLU A 450 9.30 -4.54 -8.28
C GLU A 450 10.11 -5.79 -8.69
N VAL A 451 11.24 -6.09 -8.04
CA VAL A 451 12.03 -7.30 -8.37
C VAL A 451 11.28 -8.61 -8.06
N ILE A 452 10.42 -8.62 -7.05
CA ILE A 452 9.55 -9.77 -6.73
C ILE A 452 8.45 -9.90 -7.79
N GLN A 453 7.78 -8.80 -8.17
CA GLN A 453 6.73 -8.80 -9.18
C GLN A 453 7.24 -9.23 -10.56
N GLU A 454 8.45 -8.80 -10.93
CA GLU A 454 9.11 -9.16 -12.19
C GLU A 454 9.75 -10.56 -12.17
N ARG A 455 9.58 -11.31 -11.07
CA ARG A 455 10.13 -12.67 -10.87
C ARG A 455 11.65 -12.72 -11.08
N ILE A 456 12.35 -11.71 -10.59
CA ILE A 456 13.81 -11.73 -10.51
C ILE A 456 14.20 -12.49 -9.24
N VAL A 457 13.50 -12.23 -8.14
CA VAL A 457 13.68 -12.92 -6.87
C VAL A 457 12.48 -13.81 -6.56
N HIS A 458 12.76 -15.03 -6.11
CA HIS A 458 11.76 -16.06 -5.79
C HIS A 458 11.68 -16.39 -4.29
N LEU A 459 12.65 -15.96 -3.47
CA LEU A 459 12.64 -16.22 -2.03
C LEU A 459 12.58 -14.90 -1.24
N VAL A 460 11.55 -14.76 -0.41
CA VAL A 460 11.30 -13.55 0.36
C VAL A 460 11.13 -13.90 1.83
N LEU A 461 11.91 -13.26 2.68
CA LEU A 461 11.78 -13.28 4.14
C LEU A 461 11.11 -11.97 4.56
N ALA A 462 9.88 -12.02 5.10
CA ALA A 462 9.18 -10.79 5.47
C ALA A 462 8.37 -10.89 6.76
N THR A 463 8.10 -9.74 7.39
CA THR A 463 7.12 -9.64 8.47
C THR A 463 5.70 -9.53 7.94
N SER A 464 4.71 -9.65 8.84
CA SER A 464 3.27 -9.61 8.48
C SER A 464 2.87 -8.37 7.66
N THR A 465 3.62 -7.28 7.78
CA THR A 465 3.42 -6.03 7.02
C THR A 465 3.47 -6.17 5.50
N LEU A 466 4.22 -7.15 4.97
CA LEU A 466 4.23 -7.42 3.52
C LEU A 466 3.03 -8.29 3.11
N SER A 467 2.67 -9.24 3.96
CA SER A 467 1.55 -10.17 3.72
C SER A 467 0.17 -9.55 3.94
N GLU A 468 0.05 -8.51 4.76
CA GLU A 468 -1.21 -7.83 5.07
C GLU A 468 -1.63 -6.80 4.02
N GLY A 469 -0.74 -6.42 3.10
CA GLY A 469 -0.98 -5.27 2.23
C GLY A 469 -0.50 -5.38 0.79
N VAL A 470 0.31 -6.36 0.38
CA VAL A 470 0.82 -6.41 -1.00
C VAL A 470 0.36 -7.67 -1.72
N ASN A 471 -0.27 -7.48 -2.86
CA ASN A 471 -0.59 -8.51 -3.83
C ASN A 471 0.69 -8.91 -4.62
N LEU A 472 1.68 -9.52 -3.92
CA LEU A 472 2.90 -10.21 -4.46
C LEU A 472 2.79 -11.73 -4.77
N PRO A 473 3.32 -12.25 -5.90
CA PRO A 473 2.94 -13.52 -6.50
C PRO A 473 3.43 -14.81 -5.79
N PHE A 474 3.20 -14.98 -4.49
CA PHE A 474 3.66 -16.16 -3.74
C PHE A 474 2.78 -17.38 -3.97
N GLU A 475 3.41 -18.49 -4.34
CA GLU A 475 2.73 -19.79 -4.45
C GLU A 475 2.73 -20.49 -3.09
N THR A 476 3.86 -20.43 -2.38
CA THR A 476 4.01 -21.02 -1.05
C THR A 476 4.28 -19.94 -0.01
N VAL A 477 3.53 -19.99 1.09
CA VAL A 477 3.79 -19.20 2.30
C VAL A 477 4.19 -20.18 3.40
N LEU A 478 5.41 -20.03 3.90
CA LEU A 478 5.94 -20.78 5.04
C LEU A 478 5.78 -19.93 6.30
N ILE A 479 5.16 -20.50 7.32
CA ILE A 479 4.88 -19.84 8.60
C ILE A 479 5.69 -20.56 9.68
N PRO A 480 6.76 -19.96 10.21
CA PRO A 480 7.66 -20.63 11.15
C PRO A 480 7.03 -20.83 12.53
N THR A 481 6.12 -19.95 12.95
CA THR A 481 5.44 -20.01 14.26
C THR A 481 4.10 -19.28 14.20
N LEU A 482 3.12 -19.74 14.98
CA LEU A 482 1.81 -19.09 15.17
C LEU A 482 1.80 -18.15 16.39
N ARG A 483 2.99 -17.80 16.90
CA ARG A 483 3.16 -16.92 18.07
C ARG A 483 3.85 -15.61 17.70
N ARG A 484 3.49 -14.56 18.43
CA ARG A 484 4.13 -13.25 18.45
C ARG A 484 4.47 -12.93 19.91
N GLY A 485 5.71 -13.22 20.28
CA GLY A 485 6.17 -13.13 21.67
C GLY A 485 5.46 -14.18 22.49
N GLN A 486 4.80 -13.74 23.56
CA GLN A 486 4.00 -14.62 24.43
C GLN A 486 2.55 -14.76 23.96
N LYS A 487 2.12 -14.01 22.94
CA LYS A 487 0.74 -14.03 22.44
C LYS A 487 0.64 -14.90 21.19
N ASN A 488 -0.49 -15.60 21.02
CA ASN A 488 -0.82 -16.26 19.77
C ASN A 488 -1.27 -15.20 18.75
N ILE A 489 -0.98 -15.41 17.46
CA ILE A 489 -1.62 -14.61 16.41
C ILE A 489 -3.13 -14.93 16.39
N SER A 490 -3.95 -14.07 15.80
CA SER A 490 -5.37 -14.38 15.63
C SER A 490 -5.60 -15.32 14.43
N VAL A 491 -6.70 -16.07 14.43
CA VAL A 491 -7.11 -16.86 13.26
C VAL A 491 -7.39 -15.96 12.05
N GLN A 492 -7.83 -14.72 12.27
CA GLN A 492 -7.98 -13.74 11.19
C GLN A 492 -6.64 -13.35 10.57
N GLU A 493 -5.63 -13.08 11.39
CA GLU A 493 -4.26 -12.82 10.93
C GLU A 493 -3.73 -14.02 10.15
N PHE A 494 -3.89 -15.24 10.69
CA PHE A 494 -3.50 -16.47 10.00
C PHE A 494 -4.19 -16.63 8.65
N ASN A 495 -5.52 -16.44 8.58
CA ASN A 495 -6.30 -16.49 7.34
C ASN A 495 -5.82 -15.45 6.32
N ASN A 496 -5.46 -14.25 6.78
CA ASN A 496 -4.88 -13.21 5.92
C ASN A 496 -3.52 -13.61 5.36
N LEU A 497 -2.66 -14.28 6.14
CA LEU A 497 -1.37 -14.80 5.68
C LEU A 497 -1.54 -15.88 4.60
N ILE A 498 -2.31 -16.92 4.89
CA ILE A 498 -2.52 -18.02 3.94
C ILE A 498 -3.30 -17.54 2.71
N GLY A 499 -4.21 -16.58 2.85
CA GLY A 499 -4.99 -15.98 1.76
C GLY A 499 -4.18 -15.31 0.66
N ARG A 500 -2.86 -15.16 0.85
CA ARG A 500 -1.92 -14.63 -0.15
C ARG A 500 -1.31 -15.71 -1.03
N THR A 501 -1.48 -16.98 -0.68
CA THR A 501 -0.99 -18.11 -1.46
C THR A 501 -1.86 -18.33 -2.69
N GLY A 502 -1.22 -18.74 -3.78
CA GLY A 502 -1.94 -19.12 -5.00
C GLY A 502 -2.36 -17.88 -5.77
N ARG A 503 -1.82 -17.76 -6.98
CA ARG A 503 -1.95 -16.55 -7.77
C ARG A 503 -2.38 -16.86 -9.18
N PRO A 504 -3.50 -16.28 -9.63
CA PRO A 504 -4.01 -16.56 -10.96
C PRO A 504 -3.04 -16.09 -12.04
N GLY A 505 -2.87 -16.92 -13.08
CA GLY A 505 -1.90 -16.70 -14.14
C GLY A 505 -0.46 -17.10 -13.78
N PHE A 506 -0.22 -17.57 -12.55
CA PHE A 506 1.10 -17.95 -12.07
C PHE A 506 1.18 -19.37 -11.53
N GLY A 507 0.12 -19.84 -10.85
CA GLY A 507 -0.02 -21.22 -10.40
C GLY A 507 -1.50 -21.59 -10.31
N THR A 508 -1.80 -22.89 -10.31
CA THR A 508 -3.16 -23.41 -10.16
C THR A 508 -3.58 -23.59 -8.70
N GLU A 509 -2.58 -23.65 -7.81
CA GLU A 509 -2.73 -23.94 -6.38
C GLU A 509 -1.79 -23.03 -5.58
N GLY A 510 -2.19 -22.71 -4.35
CA GLY A 510 -1.37 -22.00 -3.37
C GLY A 510 -1.28 -22.79 -2.08
N ARG A 511 -0.14 -22.75 -1.38
CA ARG A 511 0.11 -23.57 -0.20
C ARG A 511 0.51 -22.70 0.99
N GLY A 512 -0.27 -22.74 2.06
CA GLY A 512 0.10 -22.18 3.36
C GLY A 512 0.57 -23.30 4.27
N LEU A 513 1.85 -23.33 4.62
CA LEU A 513 2.45 -24.39 5.42
C LEU A 513 2.97 -23.84 6.74
N VAL A 514 2.47 -24.37 7.85
CA VAL A 514 2.98 -24.08 9.20
C VAL A 514 4.07 -25.08 9.55
N LEU A 515 5.24 -24.60 9.98
CA LEU A 515 6.30 -25.49 10.46
C LEU A 515 5.94 -26.07 11.82
N LEU A 516 6.09 -27.37 11.96
CA LEU A 516 5.88 -28.08 13.21
C LEU A 516 6.99 -29.10 13.46
N HIS A 517 7.36 -29.23 14.72
CA HIS A 517 8.09 -30.39 15.21
C HIS A 517 7.23 -31.65 15.13
N PRO A 518 7.85 -32.84 15.04
CA PRO A 518 7.11 -34.09 15.12
C PRO A 518 6.52 -34.22 16.52
N GLN A 519 5.48 -35.03 16.68
CA GLN A 519 4.87 -35.23 17.98
C GLN A 519 5.91 -35.75 18.99
N SER A 520 5.97 -35.12 20.17
CA SER A 520 6.97 -35.41 21.21
C SER A 520 6.35 -35.27 22.60
N SER A 521 7.10 -35.63 23.65
CA SER A 521 6.68 -35.41 25.04
C SER A 521 6.88 -33.97 25.51
N GLU A 522 7.57 -33.12 24.74
CA GLU A 522 7.86 -31.74 25.14
C GLU A 522 6.62 -30.85 25.06
N TRP A 523 6.30 -30.20 26.18
CA TRP A 523 5.11 -29.36 26.30
C TRP A 523 5.04 -28.24 25.25
N ASN A 524 6.15 -27.57 24.96
CA ASN A 524 6.21 -26.48 23.98
C ASN A 524 5.89 -26.96 22.55
N ILE A 525 6.35 -28.16 22.19
CA ILE A 525 6.07 -28.78 20.88
C ILE A 525 4.58 -29.11 20.78
N ASN A 526 4.02 -29.78 21.79
CA ASN A 526 2.60 -30.14 21.81
C ASN A 526 1.69 -28.90 21.79
N ASN A 527 2.01 -27.88 22.57
CA ASN A 527 1.25 -26.63 22.60
C ASN A 527 1.24 -25.92 21.23
N SER A 528 2.35 -25.97 20.49
CA SER A 528 2.41 -25.41 19.12
C SER A 528 1.55 -26.20 18.14
N ARG A 529 1.51 -27.53 18.27
CA ARG A 529 0.64 -28.42 17.47
C ARG A 529 -0.83 -28.22 17.81
N ASP A 530 -1.18 -28.14 19.09
CA ASP A 530 -2.55 -27.90 19.57
C ASP A 530 -3.07 -26.55 19.06
N LEU A 531 -2.23 -25.51 19.09
CA LEU A 531 -2.56 -24.20 18.54
C LEU A 531 -2.84 -24.27 17.03
N TYR A 532 -2.03 -25.01 16.26
CA TYR A 532 -2.29 -25.24 14.84
C TYR A 532 -3.63 -25.94 14.60
N PHE A 533 -3.90 -27.05 15.28
CA PHE A 533 -5.16 -27.78 15.11
C PHE A 533 -6.38 -26.97 15.56
N LYS A 534 -6.23 -26.13 16.59
CA LYS A 534 -7.25 -25.16 16.98
C LYS A 534 -7.57 -24.20 15.83
N PHE A 535 -6.56 -23.66 15.16
CA PHE A 535 -6.76 -22.76 14.01
C PHE A 535 -7.44 -23.47 12.84
N ILE A 536 -7.03 -24.71 12.54
CA ILE A 536 -7.67 -25.52 11.50
C ILE A 536 -9.14 -25.78 11.82
N LYS A 537 -9.47 -26.08 13.09
CA LYS A 537 -10.85 -26.25 13.54
C LYS A 537 -11.67 -24.96 13.37
N GLU A 538 -11.16 -23.83 13.84
CA GLU A 538 -11.84 -22.54 13.69
C GLU A 538 -12.03 -22.13 12.21
N LEU A 539 -11.06 -22.42 11.33
CA LEU A 539 -11.20 -22.16 9.89
C LEU A 539 -12.26 -23.05 9.22
N LYS A 540 -12.43 -24.30 9.67
CA LYS A 540 -13.51 -25.19 9.23
C LYS A 540 -14.87 -24.66 9.67
N GLU A 541 -14.98 -24.30 10.96
CA GLU A 541 -16.24 -23.86 11.58
C GLU A 541 -16.71 -22.48 11.09
N ARG A 542 -15.81 -21.61 10.61
CA ARG A 542 -16.17 -20.33 9.97
C ARG A 542 -17.03 -20.46 8.72
N LYS A 543 -17.12 -21.63 8.08
CA LYS A 543 -18.09 -21.88 7.00
C LYS A 543 -19.50 -22.21 7.53
N ALA A 544 -19.64 -22.51 8.82
CA ALA A 544 -20.87 -22.92 9.49
C ALA A 544 -21.48 -21.84 10.40
N ILE A 545 -20.74 -20.77 10.73
CA ILE A 545 -21.23 -19.66 11.55
C ILE A 545 -21.64 -18.51 10.63
N THR A 546 -22.92 -18.49 10.22
CA THR A 546 -23.56 -17.32 9.59
C THR A 546 -24.37 -16.49 10.60
N ASP A 547 -24.53 -16.92 11.85
CA ASP A 547 -25.67 -16.47 12.65
C ASP A 547 -25.35 -15.70 13.95
N ASP A 548 -24.09 -15.42 14.34
CA ASP A 548 -23.86 -14.77 15.65
C ASP A 548 -22.61 -13.87 15.83
N THR A 549 -22.02 -13.33 14.75
CA THR A 549 -20.97 -12.30 14.88
C THR A 549 -21.41 -10.97 14.29
N ASN A 550 -22.09 -10.16 15.10
CA ASN A 550 -22.46 -8.79 14.73
C ASN A 550 -21.23 -7.95 14.38
N ALA A 551 -21.38 -7.10 13.36
CA ALA A 551 -20.42 -6.07 13.02
C ALA A 551 -20.15 -5.15 14.23
N LYS A 552 -18.87 -4.84 14.49
CA LYS A 552 -18.48 -3.91 15.56
C LYS A 552 -17.89 -2.62 14.99
N SER A 553 -18.53 -1.49 15.30
CA SER A 553 -18.04 -0.16 14.93
C SER A 553 -17.03 0.37 15.97
N PRO A 554 -15.84 0.80 15.55
CA PRO A 554 -14.90 1.52 16.40
C PRO A 554 -15.48 2.77 17.07
N LEU A 555 -16.32 3.55 16.38
CA LEU A 555 -16.96 4.73 16.96
C LEU A 555 -17.96 4.33 18.06
N ALA A 556 -18.80 3.32 17.83
CA ALA A 556 -19.72 2.82 18.85
C ALA A 556 -18.96 2.27 20.07
N GLU A 557 -17.88 1.52 19.84
CA GLU A 557 -17.03 0.97 20.91
C GLU A 557 -16.29 2.07 21.68
N LEU A 558 -15.92 3.20 21.03
CA LEU A 558 -15.40 4.38 21.73
C LEU A 558 -16.46 5.00 22.66
N LEU A 559 -17.71 5.14 22.21
CA LEU A 559 -18.79 5.68 23.04
C LEU A 559 -19.09 4.78 24.25
N ILE A 560 -19.05 3.45 24.05
CA ILE A 560 -19.16 2.46 25.13
C ILE A 560 -18.00 2.62 26.10
N LEU A 561 -16.76 2.68 25.60
CA LEU A 561 -15.55 2.85 26.41
C LEU A 561 -15.60 4.12 27.26
N ILE A 562 -16.05 5.25 26.69
CA ILE A 562 -16.21 6.52 27.43
C ILE A 562 -17.17 6.32 28.62
N LYS A 563 -18.32 5.66 28.39
CA LYS A 563 -19.29 5.39 29.45
C LYS A 563 -18.69 4.48 30.53
N GLU A 564 -18.06 3.38 30.14
CA GLU A 564 -17.43 2.43 31.07
C GLU A 564 -16.33 3.11 31.92
N LYS A 565 -15.45 3.89 31.29
CA LYS A 565 -14.38 4.61 32.01
C LYS A 565 -14.93 5.71 32.91
N TRP A 566 -16.02 6.39 32.52
CA TRP A 566 -16.69 7.32 33.39
C TRP A 566 -17.28 6.63 34.63
N GLN A 567 -17.96 5.49 34.47
CA GLN A 567 -18.51 4.70 35.58
C GLN A 567 -17.40 4.20 36.51
N GLU A 568 -16.26 3.76 35.95
CA GLU A 568 -15.09 3.36 36.74
C GLU A 568 -14.55 4.52 37.60
N LEU A 569 -14.57 5.75 37.06
CA LEU A 569 -14.08 6.96 37.71
C LEU A 569 -15.03 7.48 38.79
N THR A 570 -16.31 7.65 38.47
CA THR A 570 -17.30 8.28 39.36
C THR A 570 -17.98 7.29 40.31
N LYS A 571 -17.90 5.98 40.00
CA LYS A 571 -18.68 4.91 40.65
C LYS A 571 -20.20 5.07 40.51
N SER A 572 -20.66 5.99 39.65
CA SER A 572 -22.07 6.21 39.36
C SER A 572 -22.54 5.40 38.16
N THR A 573 -23.84 5.11 38.11
CA THR A 573 -24.50 4.51 36.95
C THR A 573 -25.66 5.36 36.42
N ASP A 574 -25.88 6.55 36.99
CA ASP A 574 -26.94 7.46 36.58
C ASP A 574 -26.66 8.05 35.19
N GLU A 575 -27.61 7.88 34.27
CA GLU A 575 -27.48 8.40 32.91
C GLU A 575 -27.54 9.93 32.85
N ASN A 576 -28.24 10.60 33.78
CA ASN A 576 -28.30 12.05 33.82
C ASN A 576 -26.97 12.65 34.27
N GLU A 577 -26.33 12.06 35.28
CA GLU A 577 -24.99 12.45 35.71
C GLU A 577 -23.95 12.25 34.59
N PHE A 578 -24.07 11.15 33.83
CA PHE A 578 -23.21 10.93 32.67
C PHE A 578 -23.40 11.99 31.58
N MET A 579 -24.64 12.32 31.24
CA MET A 579 -24.94 13.35 30.24
C MET A 579 -24.45 14.73 30.69
N MET A 580 -24.64 15.08 31.97
CA MET A 580 -24.12 16.33 32.53
C MET A 580 -22.59 16.38 32.48
N TRP A 581 -21.91 15.27 32.80
CA TRP A 581 -20.45 15.16 32.68
C TRP A 581 -19.99 15.31 31.23
N LEU A 582 -20.67 14.69 30.27
CA LEU A 582 -20.40 14.83 28.84
C LEU A 582 -20.61 16.26 28.34
N GLU A 583 -21.52 17.03 28.92
CA GLU A 583 -21.79 18.40 28.49
C GLU A 583 -20.87 19.42 29.15
N THR A 584 -20.29 19.12 30.31
CA THR A 584 -19.52 20.09 31.11
C THR A 584 -18.02 19.85 31.12
N THR A 585 -17.57 18.62 30.89
CA THR A 585 -16.14 18.29 30.95
C THR A 585 -15.39 18.91 29.77
N ALA A 586 -14.44 19.78 30.08
CA ALA A 586 -13.56 20.41 29.11
C ALA A 586 -12.13 19.83 29.24
N PRO A 587 -11.73 18.86 28.39
CA PRO A 587 -10.41 18.22 28.51
C PRO A 587 -9.22 19.19 28.43
N LEU A 588 -9.40 20.35 27.81
CA LEU A 588 -8.36 21.38 27.67
C LEU A 588 -8.04 22.13 28.95
N THR A 589 -8.96 22.18 29.92
CA THR A 589 -8.79 22.98 31.15
C THR A 589 -8.21 22.19 32.30
N LEU A 590 -8.04 20.87 32.13
CA LEU A 590 -7.56 19.96 33.16
C LEU A 590 -6.02 19.87 33.15
N GLU A 591 -5.43 19.81 34.33
CA GLU A 591 -3.98 19.62 34.48
C GLU A 591 -3.56 18.21 34.05
N GLU A 592 -2.28 18.01 33.70
CA GLU A 592 -1.79 16.70 33.24
C GLU A 592 -1.93 15.59 34.30
N GLN A 593 -1.97 15.94 35.58
CA GLN A 593 -2.12 14.99 36.69
C GLN A 593 -3.58 14.56 36.93
N GLU A 594 -4.54 15.31 36.38
CA GLU A 594 -5.98 15.09 36.56
C GLU A 594 -6.61 14.24 35.43
N ILE A 595 -5.77 13.74 34.52
CA ILE A 595 -6.23 13.01 33.34
C ILE A 595 -6.63 11.59 33.73
N SER A 596 -7.93 11.33 33.70
CA SER A 596 -8.45 9.97 33.76
C SER A 596 -8.54 9.34 32.36
N PRO A 597 -8.56 8.00 32.26
CA PRO A 597 -8.85 7.29 31.01
C PRO A 597 -10.17 7.71 30.34
N ALA A 598 -11.15 8.15 31.14
CA ALA A 598 -12.43 8.66 30.64
C ALA A 598 -12.25 9.98 29.88
N VAL A 599 -11.47 10.91 30.44
CA VAL A 599 -11.16 12.21 29.82
C VAL A 599 -10.31 12.01 28.56
N GLU A 600 -9.36 11.07 28.55
CA GLU A 600 -8.55 10.78 27.36
C GLU A 600 -9.41 10.19 26.22
N SER A 601 -10.34 9.28 26.54
CA SER A 601 -11.29 8.74 25.56
C SER A 601 -12.22 9.84 25.02
N LEU A 602 -12.64 10.78 25.88
CA LEU A 602 -13.45 11.93 25.50
C LEU A 602 -12.69 12.88 24.56
N ASP A 603 -11.40 13.13 24.80
CA ASP A 603 -10.53 13.94 23.92
C ASP A 603 -10.42 13.31 22.51
N THR A 604 -10.44 11.97 22.43
CA THR A 604 -10.52 11.27 21.13
C THR A 604 -11.85 11.52 20.41
N LEU A 605 -12.98 11.46 21.12
CA LEU A 605 -14.30 11.77 20.54
C LEU A 605 -14.38 13.23 20.09
N ASP A 606 -13.84 14.15 20.89
CA ASP A 606 -13.79 15.57 20.56
C ASP A 606 -13.02 15.84 19.27
N SER A 607 -11.92 15.11 19.02
CA SER A 607 -11.17 15.22 17.76
C SER A 607 -12.02 14.87 16.54
N ILE A 608 -12.87 13.83 16.63
CA ILE A 608 -13.78 13.41 15.56
C ILE A 608 -14.87 14.46 15.36
N LEU A 609 -15.52 14.89 16.45
CA LEU A 609 -16.60 15.87 16.39
C LEU A 609 -16.09 17.21 15.86
N LEU A 610 -14.97 17.73 16.37
CA LEU A 610 -14.36 18.98 15.90
C LEU A 610 -14.06 18.97 14.40
N SER A 611 -13.57 17.85 13.87
CA SER A 611 -13.30 17.73 12.44
C SER A 611 -14.58 17.87 11.62
N ASN A 612 -15.67 17.22 12.04
CA ASN A 612 -16.96 17.38 11.37
C ASN A 612 -17.51 18.81 11.52
N LEU A 613 -17.46 19.38 12.73
CA LEU A 613 -17.97 20.72 13.02
C LEU A 613 -17.30 21.79 12.15
N VAL A 614 -15.97 21.84 12.17
CA VAL A 614 -15.21 22.85 11.41
C VAL A 614 -15.47 22.72 9.91
N GLU A 615 -15.53 21.49 9.38
CA GLU A 615 -15.78 21.28 7.94
C GLU A 615 -17.22 21.64 7.54
N ILE A 616 -18.22 21.32 8.37
CA ILE A 616 -19.62 21.69 8.08
C ILE A 616 -19.76 23.21 8.11
N GLU A 617 -19.20 23.89 9.12
CA GLU A 617 -19.22 25.36 9.22
C GLU A 617 -18.49 26.03 8.03
N GLN A 618 -17.39 25.42 7.55
CA GLN A 618 -16.69 25.88 6.33
C GLN A 618 -17.54 25.71 5.06
N ILE A 619 -18.32 24.63 4.96
CA ILE A 619 -19.19 24.37 3.81
C ILE A 619 -20.42 25.28 3.81
N SER A 620 -21.05 25.48 4.98
CA SER A 620 -22.20 26.37 5.12
C SER A 620 -21.83 27.85 4.98
N ASN A 621 -20.53 28.17 5.11
CA ASN A 621 -20.03 29.54 5.13
C ASN A 621 -20.72 30.40 6.20
N SER A 622 -21.12 29.78 7.31
CA SER A 622 -21.83 30.39 8.42
C SER A 622 -21.62 29.59 9.70
N ILE A 623 -21.65 30.28 10.84
CA ILE A 623 -21.76 29.63 12.14
C ILE A 623 -23.18 29.08 12.26
N LEU A 624 -23.31 27.78 12.51
CA LEU A 624 -24.59 27.10 12.61
C LEU A 624 -25.33 27.50 13.89
N THR A 625 -26.64 27.66 13.79
CA THR A 625 -27.52 27.72 14.97
C THR A 625 -27.54 26.37 15.70
N SER A 626 -28.01 26.34 16.94
CA SER A 626 -28.09 25.10 17.75
C SER A 626 -28.92 24.00 17.06
N ASP A 627 -29.99 24.39 16.36
CA ASP A 627 -30.90 23.46 15.67
C ASP A 627 -30.28 22.97 14.35
N GLU A 628 -29.71 23.87 13.53
CA GLU A 628 -28.98 23.49 12.31
C GLU A 628 -27.80 22.57 12.62
N LEU A 629 -27.11 22.82 13.74
CA LEU A 629 -26.01 22.01 14.21
C LEU A 629 -26.47 20.60 14.60
N GLU A 630 -27.58 20.51 15.33
CA GLU A 630 -28.16 19.21 15.69
C GLU A 630 -28.52 18.39 14.45
N ASP A 631 -29.19 19.01 13.47
CA ASP A 631 -29.54 18.37 12.21
C ASP A 631 -28.30 17.95 11.40
N ALA A 632 -27.24 18.75 11.42
CA ALA A 632 -25.98 18.42 10.77
C ALA A 632 -25.28 17.23 11.45
N LEU A 633 -25.20 17.22 12.79
CA LEU A 633 -24.62 16.11 13.56
C LEU A 633 -25.42 14.82 13.40
N ARG A 634 -26.75 14.93 13.32
CA ARG A 634 -27.64 13.81 13.03
C ARG A 634 -27.35 13.19 11.66
N ARG A 635 -27.19 14.02 10.63
CA ARG A 635 -26.79 13.57 9.29
C ARG A 635 -25.41 12.90 9.28
N VAL A 636 -24.45 13.43 10.04
CA VAL A 636 -23.12 12.81 10.22
C VAL A 636 -23.25 11.45 10.90
N TRP A 637 -24.10 11.33 11.92
CA TRP A 637 -24.32 10.05 12.60
C TRP A 637 -24.93 9.01 11.65
N GLN A 638 -25.97 9.36 10.89
CA GLN A 638 -26.64 8.46 9.93
C GLN A 638 -25.73 7.96 8.79
N LYS A 639 -24.62 8.67 8.51
CA LYS A 639 -23.61 8.28 7.52
C LYS A 639 -22.43 7.51 8.14
N SER A 640 -22.41 7.32 9.46
CA SER A 640 -21.37 6.55 10.16
C SER A 640 -21.57 5.04 9.99
N TYR A 641 -20.49 4.27 10.15
CA TYR A 641 -20.58 2.82 10.21
C TYR A 641 -21.27 2.36 11.51
N ALA A 642 -21.11 3.11 12.60
CA ALA A 642 -21.80 2.92 13.88
C ALA A 642 -23.31 2.80 13.73
N TYR A 643 -23.93 3.66 12.93
CA TYR A 643 -25.38 3.65 12.66
C TYR A 643 -25.87 2.28 12.16
N TYR A 644 -25.11 1.64 11.26
CA TYR A 644 -25.48 0.33 10.68
C TYR A 644 -25.03 -0.86 11.53
N ALA A 645 -24.00 -0.69 12.36
CA ALA A 645 -23.40 -1.78 13.13
C ALA A 645 -24.03 -2.01 14.51
N THR A 646 -24.67 -0.98 15.10
CA THR A 646 -25.15 -1.03 16.48
C THR A 646 -26.63 -1.40 16.60
N GLN A 647 -27.00 -2.10 17.68
CA GLN A 647 -28.38 -2.41 18.02
C GLN A 647 -29.07 -1.30 18.84
N GLN A 648 -28.31 -0.39 19.46
CA GLN A 648 -28.81 0.70 20.31
C GLN A 648 -28.57 2.08 19.68
N GLU A 649 -28.96 2.23 18.41
CA GLU A 649 -28.64 3.38 17.56
C GLU A 649 -29.06 4.72 18.19
N ILE A 650 -30.32 4.85 18.59
CA ILE A 650 -30.89 6.07 19.22
C ILE A 650 -30.08 6.53 20.45
N LYS A 651 -29.61 5.59 21.28
CA LYS A 651 -28.88 5.90 22.51
C LYS A 651 -27.52 6.52 22.21
N TRP A 652 -26.79 5.91 21.28
CA TRP A 652 -25.45 6.37 20.90
C TRP A 652 -25.50 7.64 20.06
N GLU A 653 -26.52 7.79 19.20
CA GLU A 653 -26.84 9.02 18.48
C GLU A 653 -26.98 10.20 19.45
N ASN A 654 -27.79 10.04 20.50
CA ASN A 654 -28.04 11.11 21.49
C ASN A 654 -26.74 11.54 22.19
N ILE A 655 -25.87 10.60 22.55
CA ILE A 655 -24.56 10.91 23.16
C ILE A 655 -23.67 11.71 22.17
N PHE A 656 -23.61 11.25 20.92
CA PHE A 656 -22.82 11.90 19.86
C PHE A 656 -23.29 13.34 19.60
N ILE A 657 -24.60 13.54 19.47
CA ILE A 657 -25.21 14.85 19.23
C ILE A 657 -25.01 15.77 20.43
N ARG A 658 -25.32 15.32 21.66
CA ARG A 658 -25.19 16.15 22.87
C ARG A 658 -23.76 16.63 23.09
N ARG A 659 -22.78 15.72 22.97
CA ARG A 659 -21.37 16.11 23.06
C ARG A 659 -21.02 17.12 21.95
N GLY A 660 -21.42 16.85 20.70
CA GLY A 660 -21.16 17.73 19.56
C GLY A 660 -21.72 19.15 19.73
N LYS A 661 -22.95 19.29 20.25
CA LYS A 661 -23.55 20.60 20.57
C LYS A 661 -22.75 21.32 21.65
N SER A 662 -22.40 20.62 22.73
CA SER A 662 -21.63 21.21 23.83
C SER A 662 -20.23 21.69 23.40
N LEU A 663 -19.60 21.01 22.43
CA LEU A 663 -18.34 21.49 21.85
C LEU A 663 -18.46 22.87 21.22
N ASN A 664 -19.58 23.17 20.56
CA ASN A 664 -19.80 24.47 19.94
C ASN A 664 -20.24 25.54 20.97
N THR A 665 -21.06 25.19 21.97
CA THR A 665 -21.65 26.18 22.87
C THR A 665 -20.85 26.44 24.14
N ASN A 666 -20.30 25.40 24.77
CA ASN A 666 -19.79 25.46 26.14
C ASN A 666 -18.28 25.18 26.23
N ILE A 667 -17.78 24.21 25.46
CA ILE A 667 -16.43 23.68 25.65
C ILE A 667 -15.40 24.42 24.78
N TYR A 668 -15.69 24.59 23.49
CA TYR A 668 -14.82 25.30 22.53
C TYR A 668 -15.60 26.39 21.76
N PRO A 669 -16.18 27.41 22.42
CA PRO A 669 -17.10 28.35 21.78
C PRO A 669 -16.46 29.25 20.71
N ASN A 670 -15.14 29.43 20.75
CA ASN A 670 -14.43 30.26 19.78
C ASN A 670 -14.14 29.49 18.48
N PHE A 671 -14.74 29.94 17.37
CA PHE A 671 -14.54 29.35 16.05
C PHE A 671 -13.06 29.31 15.62
N THR A 672 -12.31 30.41 15.82
CA THR A 672 -10.89 30.49 15.47
C THR A 672 -10.07 29.47 16.27
N GLU A 673 -10.36 29.27 17.56
CA GLU A 673 -9.70 28.23 18.37
C GLU A 673 -10.02 26.83 17.82
N ARG A 674 -11.29 26.53 17.51
CA ARG A 674 -11.69 25.25 16.91
C ARG A 674 -10.98 25.01 15.57
N LYS A 675 -10.95 26.01 14.69
CA LYS A 675 -10.29 25.95 13.38
C LYS A 675 -8.80 25.66 13.52
N ARG A 676 -8.12 26.35 14.44
CA ARG A 676 -6.69 26.10 14.72
C ARG A 676 -6.46 24.69 15.26
N LEU A 677 -7.26 24.22 16.22
CA LEU A 677 -7.17 22.86 16.75
C LEU A 677 -7.39 21.82 15.64
N TYR A 678 -8.37 22.04 14.77
CA TYR A 678 -8.62 21.22 13.58
C TYR A 678 -7.38 21.12 12.67
N HIS A 679 -6.71 22.24 12.37
CA HIS A 679 -5.52 22.24 11.51
C HIS A 679 -4.32 21.52 12.13
N THR A 680 -4.25 21.41 13.47
CA THR A 680 -3.15 20.64 14.11
C THR A 680 -3.17 19.15 13.76
N ASN A 681 -4.33 18.58 13.37
CA ASN A 681 -4.51 17.14 13.17
C ASN A 681 -4.08 16.30 14.39
N LEU A 682 -4.32 16.85 15.58
CA LEU A 682 -4.05 16.25 16.88
C LEU A 682 -5.35 16.23 17.71
N PRO A 683 -5.45 15.35 18.72
CA PRO A 683 -6.43 15.50 19.77
C PRO A 683 -6.33 16.91 20.39
N PRO A 684 -7.44 17.55 20.77
CA PRO A 684 -7.48 18.93 21.25
C PRO A 684 -6.36 19.28 22.22
N ARG A 685 -6.08 18.43 23.21
CA ARG A 685 -5.06 18.68 24.23
C ARG A 685 -3.65 18.74 23.66
N ALA A 686 -3.28 17.76 22.84
CA ALA A 686 -2.00 17.79 22.13
C ALA A 686 -1.93 18.97 21.15
N GLY A 687 -3.05 19.34 20.52
CA GLY A 687 -3.18 20.53 19.70
C GLY A 687 -2.89 21.82 20.46
N LYS A 688 -3.43 21.99 21.68
CA LYS A 688 -3.18 23.15 22.54
C LYS A 688 -1.71 23.27 22.94
N GLN A 689 -1.07 22.15 23.27
CA GLN A 689 0.37 22.13 23.58
C GLN A 689 1.21 22.61 22.40
N LEU A 690 0.87 22.19 21.17
CA LEU A 690 1.52 22.69 19.96
C LEU A 690 1.26 24.19 19.76
N LEU A 691 0.02 24.65 19.93
CA LEU A 691 -0.34 26.07 19.77
C LEU A 691 0.45 26.98 20.72
N ASN A 692 0.73 26.53 21.95
CA ASN A 692 1.53 27.29 22.91
C ASN A 692 3.00 27.47 22.48
N LYS A 693 3.59 26.51 21.76
CA LYS A 693 4.97 26.57 21.23
C LYS A 693 5.05 27.02 19.77
N TYR A 694 3.90 27.23 19.11
CA TYR A 694 3.82 27.42 17.67
C TYR A 694 4.68 28.59 17.17
N GLN A 695 4.59 29.76 17.83
CA GLN A 695 5.35 30.94 17.41
C GLN A 695 6.86 30.76 17.55
N ASP A 696 7.31 30.07 18.60
CA ASP A 696 8.73 29.76 18.81
C ASP A 696 9.26 28.84 17.71
N ILE A 697 8.49 27.81 17.35
CA ILE A 697 8.83 26.88 16.26
C ILE A 697 8.88 27.63 14.92
N VAL A 698 7.90 28.49 14.62
CA VAL A 698 7.88 29.30 13.38
C VAL A 698 9.10 30.23 13.31
N ASN A 699 9.46 30.89 14.41
CA ASN A 699 10.63 31.77 14.46
C ASN A 699 11.92 30.99 14.21
N LEU A 700 12.03 29.77 14.74
CA LEU A 700 13.16 28.88 14.47
C LEU A 700 13.20 28.44 12.99
N LEU A 701 12.07 28.07 12.41
CA LEU A 701 11.96 27.66 11.02
C LEU A 701 12.41 28.76 10.04
N LYS A 702 12.09 30.03 10.34
CA LYS A 702 12.51 31.20 9.53
C LYS A 702 14.03 31.36 9.40
N GLN A 703 14.82 30.85 10.35
CA GLN A 703 16.30 30.90 10.28
C GLN A 703 16.91 30.09 9.12
N GLY A 704 16.08 29.33 8.40
CA GLY A 704 16.48 28.56 7.21
C GLY A 704 16.55 29.38 5.91
N GLU A 705 16.33 30.69 5.93
CA GLU A 705 16.28 31.52 4.71
C GLU A 705 17.56 31.43 3.86
N GLU A 706 18.72 31.33 4.50
CA GLU A 706 20.03 31.22 3.83
C GLU A 706 20.48 29.75 3.61
N TYR A 707 19.61 28.76 3.77
CA TYR A 707 19.99 27.34 3.78
C TYR A 707 20.78 26.89 2.54
N ALA A 708 20.52 27.46 1.37
CA ALA A 708 21.25 27.13 0.14
C ALA A 708 22.75 27.47 0.22
N LEU A 709 23.14 28.43 1.06
CA LEU A 709 24.55 28.83 1.27
C LEU A 709 25.24 28.03 2.38
N TYR A 710 24.49 27.29 3.19
CA TYR A 710 25.03 26.57 4.34
C TYR A 710 25.91 25.40 3.87
N ASP A 711 27.02 25.20 4.56
CA ASP A 711 27.77 23.95 4.43
C ASP A 711 27.01 22.78 5.09
N ASP A 712 27.48 21.55 4.88
CA ASP A 712 26.83 20.36 5.41
C ASP A 712 26.72 20.34 6.96
N ASP A 713 27.60 21.02 7.68
CA ASP A 713 27.61 21.04 9.14
C ASP A 713 26.54 22.01 9.65
N LYS A 714 26.47 23.22 9.10
CA LYS A 714 25.42 24.21 9.40
C LYS A 714 24.03 23.75 8.94
N LYS A 715 23.92 23.09 7.78
CA LYS A 715 22.67 22.45 7.31
C LYS A 715 22.15 21.42 8.32
N PHE A 716 23.05 20.59 8.86
CA PHE A 716 22.69 19.60 9.85
C PHE A 716 22.33 20.21 11.21
N GLU A 717 23.09 21.21 11.66
CA GLU A 717 22.79 21.92 12.89
C GLU A 717 21.37 22.50 12.85
N TYR A 718 21.02 23.22 11.78
CA TYR A 718 19.67 23.75 11.57
C TYR A 718 18.59 22.66 11.66
N ILE A 719 18.73 21.57 10.88
CA ILE A 719 17.75 20.46 10.91
C ILE A 719 17.68 19.86 12.31
N SER A 720 18.81 19.67 12.99
CA SER A 720 18.84 19.07 14.32
C SER A 720 18.16 19.95 15.37
N THR A 721 18.29 21.27 15.28
CA THR A 721 17.61 22.21 16.18
C THR A 721 16.10 22.20 15.96
N VAL A 722 15.66 22.17 14.70
CA VAL A 722 14.23 22.04 14.36
C VAL A 722 13.66 20.72 14.87
N VAL A 723 14.37 19.60 14.67
CA VAL A 723 14.00 18.29 15.21
C VAL A 723 13.87 18.32 16.73
N ASN A 724 14.82 18.96 17.42
CA ASN A 724 14.80 19.06 18.87
C ASN A 724 13.56 19.82 19.37
N SER A 725 13.24 20.95 18.74
CA SER A 725 12.10 21.79 19.12
C SER A 725 10.76 21.05 18.97
N ILE A 726 10.55 20.31 17.87
CA ILE A 726 9.32 19.54 17.66
C ILE A 726 9.23 18.36 18.64
N LYS A 727 10.34 17.69 18.91
CA LYS A 727 10.41 16.54 19.82
C LYS A 727 10.07 16.88 21.27
N GLU A 728 10.27 18.13 21.71
CA GLU A 728 9.88 18.57 23.06
C GLU A 728 8.37 18.48 23.32
N LEU A 729 7.55 18.40 22.28
CA LEU A 729 6.11 18.20 22.41
C LEU A 729 5.80 16.74 22.79
N PRO A 730 4.98 16.49 23.84
CA PRO A 730 4.71 15.14 24.35
C PRO A 730 4.27 14.12 23.29
N LYS A 731 3.41 14.52 22.35
CA LYS A 731 2.91 13.63 21.28
C LYS A 731 3.98 13.24 20.25
N PHE A 732 5.02 14.07 20.09
CA PHE A 732 6.09 13.86 19.10
C PHE A 732 7.43 13.44 19.72
N ASN A 733 7.50 13.32 21.04
CA ASN A 733 8.69 12.89 21.76
C ASN A 733 9.21 11.55 21.21
N PHE A 734 10.51 11.33 21.24
CA PHE A 734 11.11 10.11 20.74
C PHE A 734 10.92 8.97 21.72
N SER A 735 10.78 7.75 21.20
CA SER A 735 10.60 6.56 22.04
C SER A 735 11.81 6.26 22.93
N LYS A 736 13.00 6.65 22.47
CA LYS A 736 14.30 6.54 23.18
C LYS A 736 15.22 7.67 22.74
N GLU A 737 15.99 8.21 23.67
CA GLU A 737 17.04 9.21 23.39
C GLU A 737 18.27 8.61 22.69
N GLU A 738 18.54 7.34 22.99
CA GLU A 738 19.73 6.63 22.54
C GLU A 738 19.41 5.21 22.10
N ILE A 739 20.20 4.70 21.14
CA ILE A 739 20.25 3.29 20.79
C ILE A 739 21.65 2.76 21.08
N GLY A 740 21.76 1.93 22.12
CA GLY A 740 23.05 1.43 22.59
C GLY A 740 23.87 2.56 23.20
N LYS A 741 24.90 3.02 22.50
CA LYS A 741 25.76 4.15 22.90
C LYS A 741 25.66 5.34 21.94
N SER A 742 24.69 5.31 21.03
CA SER A 742 24.57 6.28 19.95
C SER A 742 23.38 7.18 20.18
N SER A 743 23.64 8.48 20.21
CA SER A 743 22.60 9.50 20.40
C SER A 743 21.77 9.69 19.13
N TRP A 744 20.53 10.16 19.29
CA TRP A 744 19.66 10.46 18.15
C TRP A 744 20.30 11.41 17.13
N LYS A 745 21.14 12.38 17.58
CA LYS A 745 21.88 13.30 16.70
C LYS A 745 22.90 12.57 15.84
N GLN A 746 23.62 11.59 16.40
CA GLN A 746 24.58 10.77 15.63
C GLN A 746 23.85 9.93 14.57
N ILE A 747 22.72 9.34 14.93
CA ILE A 747 21.89 8.55 14.01
C ILE A 747 21.35 9.45 12.88
N LEU A 748 20.85 10.66 13.22
CA LEU A 748 20.40 11.64 12.24
C LEU A 748 21.53 12.09 11.31
N ARG A 749 22.75 12.33 11.83
CA ARG A 749 23.91 12.74 11.02
C ARG A 749 24.27 11.66 10.00
N TRP A 750 24.33 10.40 10.43
CA TRP A 750 24.54 9.26 9.53
C TRP A 750 23.45 9.17 8.46
N TRP A 751 22.20 9.36 8.87
CA TRP A 751 21.07 9.27 7.96
C TRP A 751 21.11 10.34 6.88
N LEU A 752 21.37 11.61 7.23
CA LEU A 752 21.37 12.73 6.29
C LEU A 752 22.67 12.88 5.49
N ASN A 753 23.80 12.49 6.09
CA ASN A 753 25.11 12.56 5.46
C ASN A 753 26.01 11.40 5.92
N PRO A 754 25.88 10.22 5.31
CA PRO A 754 26.65 9.03 5.70
C PRO A 754 28.15 9.15 5.44
N SER A 755 28.60 10.11 4.62
CA SER A 755 30.02 10.31 4.31
C SER A 755 30.80 10.98 5.45
N LYS A 756 30.12 11.83 6.24
CA LYS A 756 30.67 12.56 7.39
C LYS A 756 30.37 11.90 8.74
N SER A 757 29.86 10.67 8.76
CA SER A 757 29.47 9.98 9.99
C SER A 757 29.98 8.55 10.04
N LYS A 758 30.12 8.02 11.26
CA LYS A 758 30.47 6.62 11.46
C LYS A 758 29.24 5.76 11.15
N TRP A 759 29.41 4.79 10.27
CA TRP A 759 28.38 3.81 9.98
C TRP A 759 28.07 2.95 11.21
N PRO A 760 26.79 2.56 11.43
CA PRO A 760 26.45 1.56 12.42
C PRO A 760 27.14 0.22 12.08
N SER A 761 27.30 -0.63 13.10
CA SER A 761 27.75 -2.00 12.86
C SER A 761 26.76 -2.75 11.97
N GLU A 762 27.24 -3.81 11.30
CA GLU A 762 26.43 -4.70 10.45
C GLU A 762 25.18 -5.21 11.15
N THR A 763 25.24 -5.31 12.48
CA THR A 763 24.16 -5.79 13.32
C THR A 763 23.13 -4.75 13.74
N LYS A 764 23.47 -3.45 13.64
CA LYS A 764 22.67 -2.34 14.17
C LYS A 764 22.12 -1.41 13.09
N VAL A 765 22.55 -1.54 11.83
CA VAL A 765 22.08 -0.70 10.71
C VAL A 765 20.55 -0.71 10.60
N SER A 766 19.97 -1.89 10.74
CA SER A 766 18.53 -2.11 10.70
C SER A 766 17.79 -1.44 11.86
N ASP A 767 18.37 -1.48 13.07
CA ASP A 767 17.83 -0.80 14.27
C ASP A 767 17.83 0.72 14.07
N TRP A 768 18.88 1.25 13.45
CA TRP A 768 18.98 2.68 13.13
C TRP A 768 17.94 3.07 12.08
N HIS A 769 17.74 2.29 11.01
CA HIS A 769 16.64 2.52 10.05
C HIS A 769 15.28 2.49 10.73
N GLN A 770 15.05 1.52 11.63
CA GLN A 770 13.80 1.45 12.39
C GLN A 770 13.59 2.69 13.26
N TYR A 771 14.65 3.19 13.90
CA TYR A 771 14.60 4.41 14.70
C TYR A 771 14.29 5.65 13.86
N ILE A 772 14.98 5.83 12.72
CA ILE A 772 14.70 6.90 11.76
C ILE A 772 13.24 6.81 11.31
N SER A 773 12.77 5.62 10.94
CA SER A 773 11.40 5.39 10.47
C SER A 773 10.35 5.77 11.52
N GLN A 774 10.56 5.43 12.79
CA GLN A 774 9.61 5.67 13.88
C GLN A 774 9.65 7.11 14.41
N ASN A 775 10.83 7.67 14.64
CA ASN A 775 10.97 8.95 15.33
C ASN A 775 11.05 10.13 14.36
N LEU A 776 11.74 9.97 13.22
CA LEU A 776 11.96 11.08 12.30
C LEU A 776 10.96 11.07 11.15
N ILE A 777 10.87 9.98 10.39
CA ILE A 777 9.97 9.87 9.23
C ILE A 777 8.49 9.86 9.65
N TYR A 778 8.18 9.45 10.89
CA TYR A 778 6.82 9.44 11.43
C TYR A 778 6.57 10.58 12.42
N ARG A 779 7.16 10.55 13.64
CA ARG A 779 6.81 11.54 14.69
C ARG A 779 7.22 12.97 14.33
N PHE A 780 8.47 13.20 13.92
CA PHE A 780 8.92 14.55 13.52
C PHE A 780 8.15 15.09 12.32
N ASN A 781 8.00 14.30 11.25
CA ASN A 781 7.24 14.74 10.06
C ASN A 781 5.77 15.04 10.38
N TRP A 782 5.14 14.29 11.30
CA TRP A 782 3.79 14.62 11.78
C TRP A 782 3.78 16.00 12.46
N GLY A 783 4.66 16.24 13.43
CA GLY A 783 4.73 17.53 14.10
C GLY A 783 5.04 18.69 13.16
N LEU A 784 5.96 18.50 12.21
CA LEU A 784 6.27 19.49 11.18
C LEU A 784 5.05 19.77 10.30
N GLY A 785 4.31 18.74 9.89
CA GLY A 785 3.07 18.88 9.14
C GLY A 785 2.00 19.67 9.88
N SER A 786 1.83 19.43 11.19
CA SER A 786 0.91 20.19 12.04
C SER A 786 1.29 21.67 12.14
N VAL A 787 2.58 21.99 12.21
CA VAL A 787 3.08 23.38 12.21
C VAL A 787 2.84 24.05 10.86
N ILE A 788 3.14 23.36 9.76
CA ILE A 788 2.90 23.88 8.40
C ILE A 788 1.41 24.13 8.16
N ALA A 789 0.52 23.25 8.63
CA ALA A 789 -0.93 23.43 8.53
C ALA A 789 -1.40 24.73 9.19
N LEU A 790 -0.88 25.04 10.38
CA LEU A 790 -1.18 26.28 11.09
C LEU A 790 -0.60 27.50 10.37
N ALA A 791 0.62 27.42 9.83
CA ALA A 791 1.22 28.52 9.08
C ALA A 791 0.47 28.84 7.78
N MET A 792 -0.10 27.82 7.14
CA MET A 792 -1.00 27.99 6.00
C MET A 792 -2.31 28.67 6.40
N ASP A 793 -2.92 28.26 7.52
CA ASP A 793 -4.13 28.91 8.03
C ASP A 793 -3.88 30.38 8.37
N ASP A 794 -2.74 30.70 9.00
CA ASP A 794 -2.34 32.09 9.31
C ASP A 794 -2.13 32.96 8.05
N ALA A 795 -1.72 32.36 6.93
CA ALA A 795 -1.54 33.05 5.66
C ALA A 795 -2.87 33.56 5.06
N HIS A 796 -3.98 32.85 5.34
CA HIS A 796 -5.31 33.14 4.79
C HIS A 796 -6.22 33.96 5.73
N LYS A 797 -5.62 34.85 6.56
CA LYS A 797 -6.30 35.70 7.56
C LYS A 797 -7.79 35.98 7.26
N ASP A 798 -8.65 35.53 8.17
CA ASP A 798 -10.09 35.83 8.23
C ASP A 798 -10.97 35.31 7.07
N ILE A 799 -10.44 34.48 6.16
CA ILE A 799 -11.28 33.81 5.15
C ILE A 799 -11.84 32.51 5.75
N ILE A 800 -13.16 32.41 5.82
CA ILE A 800 -13.89 31.21 6.30
C ILE A 800 -13.59 30.00 5.40
N ILE A 801 -13.39 30.25 4.10
CA ILE A 801 -13.08 29.23 3.09
C ILE A 801 -11.59 29.31 2.75
N PRO A 802 -10.76 28.32 3.08
CA PRO A 802 -9.46 28.23 2.44
C PRO A 802 -9.69 27.99 0.94
N LEU A 803 -9.32 28.97 0.10
CA LEU A 803 -9.01 28.70 -1.30
C LEU A 803 -8.04 27.52 -1.31
N SER A 804 -8.21 26.58 -2.24
CA SER A 804 -7.33 25.40 -2.30
C SER A 804 -5.87 25.84 -2.32
N PHE A 805 -5.14 25.62 -1.23
CA PHE A 805 -3.78 26.10 -1.08
C PHE A 805 -2.93 25.58 -2.24
N SER A 806 -2.40 26.48 -3.05
CA SER A 806 -1.53 26.16 -4.17
C SER A 806 -0.07 26.39 -3.78
N LEU A 807 0.87 25.84 -4.55
CA LEU A 807 2.29 26.18 -4.37
C LEU A 807 2.57 27.67 -4.50
N ASP A 808 1.72 28.39 -5.24
CA ASP A 808 1.87 29.83 -5.44
C ASP A 808 1.53 30.64 -4.18
N ASP A 809 0.82 30.02 -3.23
CA ASP A 809 0.47 30.62 -1.95
C ASP A 809 1.56 30.41 -0.87
N TRP A 810 2.57 29.56 -1.13
CA TRP A 810 3.66 29.30 -0.16
C TRP A 810 4.34 30.56 0.39
N PRO A 811 4.70 31.56 -0.43
CA PRO A 811 5.32 32.78 0.07
C PRO A 811 4.47 33.55 1.09
N GLN A 812 3.14 33.39 1.07
CA GLN A 812 2.22 34.07 1.99
C GLN A 812 2.35 33.55 3.43
N THR A 813 2.87 32.33 3.62
CA THR A 813 3.15 31.76 4.96
C THR A 813 4.30 32.48 5.68
N GLY A 814 5.15 33.20 4.95
CA GLY A 814 6.38 33.81 5.48
C GLY A 814 7.44 32.79 5.93
N LEU A 815 7.32 31.52 5.56
CA LEU A 815 8.32 30.48 5.82
C LEU A 815 9.23 30.27 4.61
N PRO A 816 10.55 30.07 4.81
CA PRO A 816 11.46 29.81 3.69
C PRO A 816 11.20 28.43 3.07
N TRP A 817 11.50 28.28 1.78
CA TRP A 817 11.24 27.07 1.00
C TRP A 817 11.90 25.82 1.60
N ILE A 818 13.02 25.96 2.32
CA ILE A 818 13.64 24.83 3.01
C ILE A 818 12.70 24.14 4.00
N VAL A 819 11.80 24.88 4.67
CA VAL A 819 10.83 24.31 5.61
C VAL A 819 9.93 23.32 4.91
N PHE A 820 9.54 23.64 3.67
CA PHE A 820 8.75 22.76 2.83
C PHE A 820 9.50 21.49 2.43
N TRP A 821 10.83 21.56 2.29
CA TRP A 821 11.70 20.44 1.95
C TRP A 821 12.10 19.56 3.14
N LEU A 822 12.07 20.05 4.37
CA LEU A 822 12.55 19.33 5.57
C LEU A 822 12.04 17.90 5.67
N LYS A 823 10.75 17.69 5.40
CA LYS A 823 10.13 16.37 5.34
C LYS A 823 10.82 15.44 4.33
N GLU A 824 11.06 15.92 3.12
CA GLU A 824 11.68 15.13 2.05
C GLU A 824 13.15 14.85 2.37
N LEU A 825 13.87 15.82 2.96
CA LEU A 825 15.24 15.62 3.44
C LEU A 825 15.32 14.48 4.46
N ILE A 826 14.44 14.49 5.46
CA ILE A 826 14.33 13.43 6.47
C ILE A 826 13.85 12.11 5.86
N THR A 827 12.94 12.13 4.89
CA THR A 827 12.39 10.90 4.30
C THR A 827 13.41 10.19 3.42
N TRP A 828 14.20 10.95 2.65
CA TRP A 828 15.17 10.42 1.70
C TRP A 828 16.58 10.28 2.25
N GLY A 829 16.86 10.88 3.41
CA GLY A 829 18.17 10.79 4.08
C GLY A 829 19.23 11.62 3.37
N THR A 830 18.91 12.88 3.06
CA THR A 830 19.83 13.80 2.39
C THR A 830 19.69 15.21 2.93
N LEU A 831 20.75 16.02 2.85
CA LEU A 831 20.73 17.45 3.15
C LEU A 831 20.35 18.30 1.92
N GLU A 832 20.01 17.67 0.80
CA GLU A 832 19.92 18.34 -0.49
C GLU A 832 18.51 18.26 -1.13
N PRO A 833 17.74 19.38 -1.17
CA PRO A 833 16.37 19.41 -1.69
C PRO A 833 16.18 18.83 -3.09
N VAL A 834 17.06 19.18 -4.03
CA VAL A 834 16.94 18.68 -5.41
C VAL A 834 17.21 17.17 -5.46
N ALA A 835 18.19 16.70 -4.69
CA ALA A 835 18.47 15.27 -4.58
C ALA A 835 17.28 14.49 -3.98
N ALA A 836 16.65 15.04 -2.94
CA ALA A 836 15.45 14.48 -2.34
C ALA A 836 14.30 14.37 -3.36
N TYR A 837 14.08 15.42 -4.17
CA TYR A 837 13.07 15.41 -5.23
C TYR A 837 13.34 14.33 -6.30
N LEU A 838 14.59 14.20 -6.76
CA LEU A 838 14.99 13.21 -7.76
C LEU A 838 14.83 11.77 -7.26
N LEU A 839 15.11 11.51 -5.98
CA LEU A 839 14.86 10.22 -5.33
C LEU A 839 13.37 9.95 -5.21
N ALA A 840 12.58 10.94 -4.78
CA ALA A 840 11.14 10.82 -4.63
C ALA A 840 10.44 10.44 -5.93
N LYS A 841 10.82 11.10 -7.04
CA LYS A 841 10.28 10.81 -8.38
C LYS A 841 10.90 9.57 -9.04
N GLY A 842 11.82 8.87 -8.38
CA GLY A 842 12.47 7.67 -8.89
C GLY A 842 13.30 7.92 -10.16
N ILE A 843 13.81 9.14 -10.32
CA ILE A 843 14.70 9.53 -11.43
C ILE A 843 16.12 9.06 -11.16
N LYS A 844 16.55 9.19 -9.91
CA LYS A 844 17.80 8.66 -9.37
C LYS A 844 17.50 7.64 -8.27
N PHE A 845 18.44 6.74 -8.02
CA PHE A 845 18.24 5.57 -7.14
C PHE A 845 19.28 5.49 -6.01
N THR A 846 20.27 6.38 -5.99
CA THR A 846 21.26 6.50 -4.92
C THR A 846 21.37 7.97 -4.52
N ARG A 847 21.64 8.24 -3.25
CA ARG A 847 21.81 9.61 -2.75
C ARG A 847 22.96 10.34 -3.43
N ALA A 848 24.08 9.65 -3.65
CA ALA A 848 25.24 10.21 -4.33
C ALA A 848 24.94 10.63 -5.78
N ASP A 849 24.25 9.78 -6.56
CA ASP A 849 23.88 10.11 -7.95
C ASP A 849 22.88 11.27 -8.01
N ALA A 850 21.96 11.33 -7.05
CA ALA A 850 20.97 12.39 -6.93
C ALA A 850 21.62 13.74 -6.59
N GLN A 851 22.55 13.76 -5.62
CA GLN A 851 23.34 14.94 -5.27
C GLN A 851 24.23 15.41 -6.42
N THR A 852 24.84 14.48 -7.16
CA THR A 852 25.64 14.83 -8.34
C THR A 852 24.76 15.47 -9.41
N ALA A 853 23.58 14.92 -9.66
CA ALA A 853 22.63 15.50 -10.63
C ALA A 853 22.06 16.85 -10.19
N ALA A 854 21.91 17.09 -8.89
CA ALA A 854 21.46 18.36 -8.34
C ALA A 854 22.42 19.52 -8.69
N GLN A 855 23.72 19.26 -8.88
CA GLN A 855 24.67 20.31 -9.25
C GLN A 855 24.35 20.95 -10.60
N GLU A 856 23.75 20.22 -11.54
CA GLU A 856 23.32 20.77 -12.83
C GLU A 856 22.16 21.77 -12.68
N TYR A 857 21.32 21.60 -11.66
CA TYR A 857 20.27 22.57 -11.33
C TYR A 857 20.89 23.85 -10.74
N TYR A 858 21.74 23.73 -9.72
CA TYR A 858 22.31 24.90 -9.04
C TYR A 858 23.19 25.77 -9.93
N LYS A 859 23.87 25.19 -10.93
CA LYS A 859 24.57 25.97 -11.97
C LYS A 859 23.65 26.93 -12.73
N GLN A 860 22.38 26.58 -12.89
CA GLN A 860 21.40 27.39 -13.64
C GLN A 860 20.74 28.46 -12.77
N VAL A 861 20.60 28.21 -11.46
CA VAL A 861 19.92 29.13 -10.53
C VAL A 861 20.87 29.91 -9.62
N GLN A 862 22.19 29.81 -9.82
CA GLN A 862 23.21 30.43 -8.95
C GLN A 862 23.03 31.95 -8.73
N ALA A 863 22.45 32.65 -9.71
CA ALA A 863 22.20 34.09 -9.63
C ALA A 863 20.96 34.47 -8.80
N GLN A 864 20.10 33.49 -8.43
CA GLN A 864 18.89 33.73 -7.64
C GLN A 864 19.23 33.84 -6.13
N PRO A 865 18.40 34.56 -5.35
CA PRO A 865 18.52 34.58 -3.89
C PRO A 865 18.51 33.16 -3.28
N PRO A 866 19.19 32.92 -2.14
CA PRO A 866 19.33 31.59 -1.54
C PRO A 866 18.00 30.85 -1.33
N ASN A 867 16.97 31.54 -0.85
CA ASN A 867 15.64 30.95 -0.64
C ASN A 867 14.95 30.58 -1.97
N GLU A 868 15.08 31.42 -3.00
CA GLU A 868 14.46 31.20 -4.33
C GLU A 868 15.12 30.04 -5.10
N GLN A 869 16.41 29.78 -4.87
CA GLN A 869 17.07 28.58 -5.40
C GLN A 869 16.38 27.29 -4.94
N LEU A 870 15.70 27.33 -3.79
CA LEU A 870 14.99 26.18 -3.22
C LEU A 870 13.50 26.16 -3.59
N ASP A 871 13.03 27.03 -4.48
CA ASP A 871 11.63 27.04 -4.92
C ASP A 871 11.24 25.68 -5.53
N ALA A 872 10.21 25.06 -4.94
CA ALA A 872 9.74 23.74 -5.35
C ALA A 872 9.18 23.70 -6.76
N ARG A 873 8.61 24.81 -7.24
CA ARG A 873 8.08 24.95 -8.60
C ARG A 873 9.23 24.96 -9.60
N THR A 874 10.29 25.71 -9.32
CA THR A 874 11.50 25.80 -10.15
C THR A 874 12.19 24.44 -10.26
N ILE A 875 12.37 23.73 -9.14
CA ILE A 875 12.95 22.37 -9.10
C ILE A 875 12.08 21.38 -9.92
N ARG A 876 10.76 21.45 -9.77
CA ARG A 876 9.80 20.61 -10.52
C ARG A 876 9.90 20.87 -12.03
N ASN A 877 9.82 22.13 -12.45
CA ASN A 877 9.83 22.52 -13.85
C ASN A 877 11.15 22.13 -14.52
N TRP A 878 12.28 22.43 -13.87
CA TRP A 878 13.60 21.97 -14.32
C TRP A 878 13.66 20.46 -14.50
N THR A 879 13.11 19.70 -13.55
CA THR A 879 13.11 18.23 -13.64
C THR A 879 12.28 17.74 -14.82
N ILE A 880 11.12 18.34 -15.05
CA ILE A 880 10.24 18.03 -16.19
C ILE A 880 11.00 18.30 -17.49
N ASP A 881 11.56 19.49 -17.66
CA ASP A 881 12.21 19.89 -18.92
C ASP A 881 13.48 19.04 -19.17
N PHE A 882 14.30 18.84 -18.14
CA PHE A 882 15.57 18.13 -18.28
C PHE A 882 15.40 16.63 -18.58
N TYR A 883 14.36 15.98 -18.04
CA TYR A 883 14.18 14.53 -18.13
C TYR A 883 13.01 14.06 -19.02
N LYS A 884 11.96 14.87 -19.23
CA LYS A 884 10.79 14.49 -20.06
C LYS A 884 11.15 14.50 -21.55
N ASP A 885 11.92 15.49 -22.00
CA ASP A 885 12.38 15.59 -23.39
C ASP A 885 13.39 14.50 -23.76
N LYS A 886 14.28 14.09 -22.85
CA LYS A 886 15.27 13.03 -23.11
C LYS A 886 14.65 11.63 -23.25
N LYS A 887 13.49 11.38 -22.63
CA LYS A 887 12.83 10.06 -22.66
C LYS A 887 11.92 9.91 -23.87
N ILE A 888 11.11 10.94 -24.17
CA ILE A 888 10.24 10.97 -25.34
C ILE A 888 11.08 11.06 -26.63
N ALA A 889 12.13 11.87 -26.66
CA ALA A 889 12.98 11.96 -27.85
C ALA A 889 13.70 10.64 -28.18
N ASN A 890 13.96 9.77 -27.20
CA ASN A 890 14.62 8.48 -27.43
C ASN A 890 13.66 7.34 -27.84
N ASP A 891 12.44 7.31 -27.30
CA ASP A 891 11.46 6.25 -27.60
C ASP A 891 10.80 6.44 -28.98
N PHE A 892 10.65 7.69 -29.46
CA PHE A 892 9.91 7.99 -30.70
C PHE A 892 10.76 8.25 -31.95
N LYS A 893 12.06 8.52 -31.83
CA LYS A 893 12.90 8.89 -32.98
C LYS A 893 13.31 7.74 -33.91
N LYS A 894 12.83 6.50 -33.71
CA LYS A 894 13.43 5.33 -34.38
C LYS A 894 12.53 4.54 -35.35
N LEU A 895 11.20 4.57 -35.25
CA LEU A 895 10.34 3.77 -36.14
C LEU A 895 9.69 4.63 -37.23
N SER A 896 9.87 4.25 -38.50
CA SER A 896 9.20 4.88 -39.64
C SER A 896 7.69 4.68 -39.55
N LYS A 897 6.90 5.74 -39.83
CA LYS A 897 5.44 5.66 -39.88
C LYS A 897 4.92 4.68 -40.94
N ASP A 898 5.69 4.54 -42.01
CA ASP A 898 5.38 3.69 -43.15
C ASP A 898 6.52 2.69 -43.33
N ILE A 899 6.25 1.41 -43.10
CA ILE A 899 7.20 0.33 -43.29
C ILE A 899 6.87 -0.36 -44.61
N LYS A 900 7.79 -0.30 -45.58
CA LYS A 900 7.62 -1.03 -46.84
C LYS A 900 7.73 -2.52 -46.60
N VAL A 901 6.79 -3.27 -47.14
CA VAL A 901 6.73 -4.74 -46.98
C VAL A 901 6.52 -5.44 -48.31
N GLU A 902 6.99 -6.67 -48.39
CA GLU A 902 6.67 -7.62 -49.45
C GLU A 902 5.47 -8.46 -49.02
N LEU A 903 4.44 -8.57 -49.86
CA LEU A 903 3.25 -9.35 -49.56
C LEU A 903 3.51 -10.84 -49.79
N LEU A 904 3.14 -11.68 -48.83
CA LEU A 904 3.27 -13.14 -48.91
C LEU A 904 1.99 -13.82 -49.40
N ARG A 905 0.92 -13.05 -49.63
CA ARG A 905 -0.41 -13.53 -50.01
C ARG A 905 -1.00 -12.64 -51.10
N ASP A 906 -1.94 -13.20 -51.85
CA ASP A 906 -2.73 -12.45 -52.82
C ASP A 906 -3.94 -11.80 -52.14
N PHE A 907 -4.02 -10.46 -52.25
CA PHE A 907 -5.11 -9.64 -51.70
C PHE A 907 -6.07 -9.11 -52.77
N SER A 908 -5.91 -9.50 -54.04
CA SER A 908 -6.68 -9.00 -55.19
C SER A 908 -8.21 -9.17 -55.06
N LYS A 909 -8.67 -10.18 -54.30
CA LYS A 909 -10.09 -10.51 -54.11
C LYS A 909 -10.69 -9.99 -52.79
N THR A 910 -9.94 -9.22 -52.01
CA THR A 910 -10.36 -8.76 -50.70
C THR A 910 -11.13 -7.44 -50.78
N THR A 911 -12.19 -7.30 -49.97
CA THR A 911 -12.94 -6.04 -49.78
C THR A 911 -12.45 -5.18 -48.60
N LYS A 912 -11.60 -5.71 -47.72
CA LYS A 912 -10.97 -4.99 -46.60
C LYS A 912 -9.78 -4.15 -47.06
N GLN A 913 -9.79 -2.85 -46.75
CA GLN A 913 -8.68 -1.94 -47.04
C GLN A 913 -7.44 -2.14 -46.16
N PHE A 914 -7.63 -2.55 -44.90
CA PHE A 914 -6.54 -2.70 -43.94
C PHE A 914 -6.63 -4.03 -43.19
N PHE A 915 -5.48 -4.65 -42.98
CA PHE A 915 -5.33 -5.85 -42.16
C PHE A 915 -4.51 -5.51 -40.94
N ARG A 916 -5.04 -5.79 -39.75
CA ARG A 916 -4.20 -5.72 -38.55
C ARG A 916 -3.16 -6.83 -38.60
N VAL A 917 -1.90 -6.49 -38.33
CA VAL A 917 -0.78 -7.42 -38.39
C VAL A 917 0.07 -7.37 -37.12
N ILE A 918 0.73 -8.48 -36.81
CA ILE A 918 1.60 -8.68 -35.65
C ILE A 918 3.00 -9.00 -36.20
N PRO A 919 4.03 -8.19 -35.90
CA PRO A 919 5.39 -8.49 -36.31
C PRO A 919 5.98 -9.64 -35.47
N ILE A 920 6.61 -10.61 -36.14
CA ILE A 920 7.47 -11.62 -35.55
C ILE A 920 8.86 -11.50 -36.17
N GLU A 921 9.87 -11.39 -35.31
CA GLU A 921 11.25 -11.36 -35.74
C GLU A 921 11.73 -12.77 -36.11
N LYS A 922 12.31 -12.89 -37.30
CA LYS A 922 13.02 -14.08 -37.74
C LYS A 922 14.33 -13.65 -38.38
N ASP A 923 15.43 -13.93 -37.71
CA ASP A 923 16.78 -13.51 -38.10
C ASP A 923 16.85 -11.97 -38.30
N ASN A 924 17.22 -11.52 -39.50
CA ASN A 924 17.27 -10.11 -39.90
C ASN A 924 15.97 -9.59 -40.54
N LYS A 925 14.87 -10.36 -40.50
CA LYS A 925 13.58 -10.00 -41.08
C LYS A 925 12.48 -9.90 -40.03
N VAL A 926 11.43 -9.18 -40.38
CA VAL A 926 10.17 -9.07 -39.63
C VAL A 926 9.06 -9.65 -40.50
N CYS A 927 8.44 -10.72 -40.01
CA CYS A 927 7.27 -11.34 -40.62
C CYS A 927 6.00 -10.77 -40.00
N TRP A 928 5.09 -10.27 -40.82
CA TRP A 928 3.83 -9.66 -40.40
C TRP A 928 2.72 -10.68 -40.52
N LEU A 929 2.21 -11.15 -39.39
CA LEU A 929 1.15 -12.15 -39.34
C LEU A 929 -0.19 -11.51 -39.02
N ASP A 930 -1.28 -12.09 -39.51
CA ASP A 930 -2.60 -11.73 -39.01
C ASP A 930 -2.80 -12.22 -37.55
N PRO A 931 -3.87 -11.81 -36.86
CA PRO A 931 -4.17 -12.28 -35.50
C PRO A 931 -4.40 -13.80 -35.40
N GLY A 932 -4.64 -14.49 -36.52
CA GLY A 932 -4.76 -15.95 -36.60
C GLY A 932 -3.41 -16.66 -36.73
N GLY A 933 -2.29 -15.93 -36.83
CA GLY A 933 -0.95 -16.49 -36.99
C GLY A 933 -0.57 -16.80 -38.44
N PHE A 934 -1.32 -16.30 -39.43
CA PHE A 934 -1.01 -16.48 -40.84
C PHE A 934 -0.10 -15.36 -41.35
N PRO A 935 1.04 -15.68 -41.99
CA PRO A 935 1.94 -14.66 -42.51
C PRO A 935 1.31 -13.97 -43.72
N LEU A 936 1.21 -12.64 -43.63
CA LEU A 936 0.63 -11.77 -44.64
C LEU A 936 1.68 -10.98 -45.42
N ALA A 937 2.75 -10.55 -44.76
CA ALA A 937 3.82 -9.77 -45.37
C ALA A 937 5.17 -9.98 -44.67
N ILE A 938 6.27 -9.54 -45.28
CA ILE A 938 7.62 -9.60 -44.70
C ILE A 938 8.42 -8.33 -45.06
N CYS A 939 9.33 -7.91 -44.19
CA CYS A 939 10.33 -6.90 -44.50
C CYS A 939 11.66 -7.18 -43.80
N ASP A 940 12.72 -6.51 -44.24
CA ASP A 940 13.97 -6.48 -43.47
C ASP A 940 13.79 -5.63 -42.21
N LYS A 941 14.55 -5.95 -41.14
CA LYS A 941 14.57 -5.13 -39.92
C LYS A 941 15.08 -3.72 -40.24
N THR A 942 14.26 -2.72 -39.95
CA THR A 942 14.66 -1.31 -40.11
C THR A 942 15.73 -0.94 -39.08
N ASN A 943 16.64 -0.01 -39.41
CA ASN A 943 17.62 0.51 -38.44
C ASN A 943 16.91 1.09 -37.22
N GLY A 944 17.16 0.50 -36.04
CA GLY A 944 16.50 0.88 -34.79
C GLY A 944 15.25 0.04 -34.43
N TRP A 945 14.96 -1.03 -35.16
CA TRP A 945 13.90 -2.00 -34.81
C TRP A 945 14.08 -2.53 -33.37
N ASP A 946 13.04 -2.37 -32.55
CA ASP A 946 12.99 -2.82 -31.16
C ASP A 946 11.80 -3.77 -31.00
N SER A 947 12.03 -4.94 -30.41
CA SER A 947 10.99 -5.93 -30.14
C SER A 947 9.87 -5.39 -29.24
N ASN A 948 10.15 -4.32 -28.49
CA ASN A 948 9.20 -3.63 -27.63
C ASN A 948 8.19 -2.76 -28.40
N TYR A 949 8.34 -2.59 -29.72
CA TYR A 949 7.42 -1.79 -30.54
C TYR A 949 6.00 -2.32 -30.59
N LEU A 950 5.79 -3.64 -30.43
CA LEU A 950 4.47 -4.24 -30.23
C LEU A 950 3.68 -3.58 -29.08
N ASN A 951 4.38 -3.09 -28.06
CA ASN A 951 3.79 -2.46 -26.88
C ASN A 951 3.55 -0.94 -27.07
N ILE A 952 3.94 -0.36 -28.21
CA ILE A 952 3.97 1.08 -28.47
C ILE A 952 3.20 1.47 -29.74
N PHE A 953 3.15 0.59 -30.74
CA PHE A 953 2.50 0.84 -32.02
C PHE A 953 1.50 -0.27 -32.40
N ASP A 954 0.37 0.12 -33.00
CA ASP A 954 -0.48 -0.79 -33.78
C ASP A 954 0.03 -0.84 -35.22
N PHE A 955 -0.11 -2.00 -35.84
CA PHE A 955 0.39 -2.23 -37.19
C PHE A 955 -0.76 -2.64 -38.09
N LYS A 956 -0.98 -1.85 -39.13
CA LYS A 956 -2.00 -2.10 -40.15
C LYS A 956 -1.33 -2.25 -41.50
N LEU A 957 -1.40 -3.44 -42.07
CA LEU A 957 -1.03 -3.71 -43.43
C LEU A 957 -2.07 -3.08 -44.37
N ASP A 958 -1.60 -2.14 -45.20
CA ASP A 958 -2.25 -1.69 -46.43
C ASP A 958 -1.69 -2.54 -47.59
N PRO A 959 -2.42 -3.58 -48.04
CA PRO A 959 -1.96 -4.46 -49.11
C PRO A 959 -1.95 -3.76 -50.47
N ILE A 960 -2.69 -2.67 -50.65
CA ILE A 960 -2.72 -1.91 -51.91
C ILE A 960 -1.42 -1.10 -52.03
N LYS A 961 -1.02 -0.42 -50.95
CA LYS A 961 0.22 0.39 -50.94
C LYS A 961 1.47 -0.44 -50.62
N LYS A 962 1.32 -1.69 -50.20
CA LYS A 962 2.40 -2.58 -49.72
C LYS A 962 3.16 -1.94 -48.55
N LEU A 963 2.41 -1.35 -47.63
CA LEU A 963 2.93 -0.68 -46.45
C LEU A 963 2.30 -1.29 -45.21
N VAL A 964 3.09 -1.41 -44.16
CA VAL A 964 2.56 -1.51 -42.81
C VAL A 964 2.62 -0.10 -42.21
N LEU A 965 1.43 0.44 -41.96
CA LEU A 965 1.24 1.70 -41.26
C LEU A 965 1.41 1.45 -39.78
N THR A 966 2.23 2.29 -39.14
CA THR A 966 2.40 2.28 -37.69
C THR A 966 1.55 3.38 -37.09
N GLU A 967 0.54 3.02 -36.31
CA GLU A 967 -0.21 3.96 -35.49
C GLU A 967 0.33 3.92 -34.07
N SER A 968 0.88 5.03 -33.59
CA SER A 968 1.27 5.18 -32.19
C SER A 968 0.06 4.97 -31.28
N TYR A 969 0.22 4.20 -30.21
CA TYR A 969 -0.77 4.14 -29.12
C TYR A 969 -0.82 5.41 -28.26
N ILE A 970 0.07 6.37 -28.54
CA ILE A 970 0.28 7.64 -27.82
C ILE A 970 -0.23 8.81 -28.65
#